data_AF-A0A7S3YL57-F1
#
_entry.id   AF-A0A7S3YL57-F1
#
_cell.length_a   1.000
_cell.length_b   1.000
_cell.length_c   1.000
_cell.angle_alpha   90.00
_cell.angle_beta   90.00
_cell.angle_gamma   90.00
#
_symmetry.space_group_name_H-M   'P 1'
#
loop_
_entity.id
_entity.type
_entity.pdbx_description
1 polymer ?
#
loop_
_entity_poly.entity_id
_entity_poly.type
_entity_poly.pdbx_seq_one_letter_code
_entity_poly.pdbx_strand_id
1 'polypeptide(L)'
;MGVSHLDKPQWGVQFHPESIGTQYGEQILANFNALTKDWKVANKVPFYGPPPGSSSDLGNVETHSSLSSELGCQRIPPFQSVAKRLEFPDSSCPDIEAIFSRLYLNSSTSYWLDSCGDLRSYETTSSGTTSGTGEQGRFSYMGSHDGKFGSGSLGRVVEYRSGGQLNISSISGKQQILKKPLFSYLKELTSSWGVDLPTYMLKTQRSSALGDDFVAVEQDFPFDFKGGLVGCLGYEMRHDASDILSTNNGEYWSPDYNISISKQKDLDSCTTKSGNVPDTFLILSDRLVVYDHHNNEVFLVAVDENANGHISDATYKWMKDVEKELSELCKELLVAKSTDQEHRKFHQASSLKAEREAEREKFRKEQSERTSLWKMQREEAQYYSDVNKAQQFISEGETYEVCLTNKLERKNEKNKLSEELYKAVRRNNPAQYAAFLKHDPHQHLKPSPNEADTNISCTAFAILCTSPERFLKLGKNSIIESKPIKGTARRFLESFQKDEQVKKDLATCQKNQAENLMIVDLLRNDLGRVCKLGSIRVPRLMNIETFATVHQLVSTIQGELLPGCNIIDALVASFPGGSMTGAPKQRTLEIIHSLEKQAPRGIYSGSLGFISLDGVSNFNIVIRTAVITPRTISVGAGGAIIALSDADGEFDEMLLKSETVVIPLSLALKEQGAIQTESLI
;
A
#
# COMPACT_ATOMS: atom_id res chain seq x y z
N MET A 1 5.27 37.03 -6.61
CA MET A 1 6.48 37.75 -6.13
C MET A 1 7.60 37.56 -7.16
N GLY A 2 8.40 38.57 -7.49
CA GLY A 2 9.48 38.48 -8.49
C GLY A 2 10.84 38.77 -7.87
N VAL A 3 11.88 38.05 -8.31
CA VAL A 3 13.27 38.21 -7.89
C VAL A 3 14.18 38.25 -9.12
N SER A 4 15.26 39.02 -9.05
CA SER A 4 16.30 39.08 -10.08
C SER A 4 17.67 38.92 -9.43
N HIS A 5 18.51 38.07 -10.00
CA HIS A 5 19.90 37.96 -9.58
C HIS A 5 20.67 39.21 -10.03
N LEU A 6 21.54 39.76 -9.18
CA LEU A 6 22.23 41.02 -9.43
C LEU A 6 23.17 40.95 -10.66
N ASP A 7 23.96 39.88 -10.74
CA ASP A 7 25.03 39.77 -11.76
C ASP A 7 24.86 38.65 -12.79
N LYS A 8 23.72 37.93 -12.77
CA LYS A 8 23.49 36.77 -13.67
C LYS A 8 22.16 36.95 -14.39
N PRO A 9 21.98 36.37 -15.59
CA PRO A 9 20.71 36.40 -16.32
C PRO A 9 19.72 35.40 -15.70
N GLN A 10 19.40 35.59 -14.42
CA GLN A 10 18.51 34.75 -13.65
C GLN A 10 17.42 35.62 -13.03
N TRP A 11 16.19 35.30 -13.37
CA TRP A 11 14.99 35.93 -12.82
C TRP A 11 14.07 34.81 -12.36
N GLY A 12 13.43 35.02 -11.21
CA GLY A 12 12.41 34.14 -10.68
C GLY A 12 11.12 34.92 -10.54
N VAL A 13 10.00 34.31 -10.92
CA VAL A 13 8.69 34.81 -10.52
C VAL A 13 7.91 33.64 -9.94
N GLN A 14 7.28 33.87 -8.80
CA GLN A 14 6.36 32.91 -8.22
C GLN A 14 5.01 33.06 -8.93
N PHE A 15 4.55 31.98 -9.52
CA PHE A 15 3.24 31.84 -10.17
C PHE A 15 2.65 30.47 -9.85
N HIS A 16 1.33 30.33 -9.93
CA HIS A 16 0.69 29.02 -9.94
C HIS A 16 1.00 28.32 -11.26
N PRO A 17 1.48 27.06 -11.29
CA PRO A 17 1.85 26.35 -12.52
C PRO A 17 0.76 26.39 -13.62
N GLU A 18 -0.51 26.43 -13.21
CA GLU A 18 -1.69 26.58 -14.06
C GLU A 18 -1.64 27.86 -14.91
N SER A 19 -0.98 28.91 -14.42
CA SER A 19 -0.82 30.21 -15.10
C SER A 19 -0.09 30.09 -16.44
N ILE A 20 0.82 29.11 -16.58
CA ILE A 20 1.53 28.83 -17.84
C ILE A 20 0.60 28.20 -18.89
N GLY A 21 -0.42 27.47 -18.44
CA GLY A 21 -1.44 26.89 -19.31
C GLY A 21 -2.54 27.88 -19.74
N THR A 22 -2.50 29.13 -19.29
CA THR A 22 -3.46 30.17 -19.68
C THR A 22 -3.05 30.86 -20.98
N GLN A 23 -3.96 31.67 -21.53
CA GLN A 23 -3.70 32.52 -22.70
C GLN A 23 -2.54 33.53 -22.50
N TYR A 24 -2.09 33.76 -21.26
CA TYR A 24 -0.97 34.65 -20.95
C TYR A 24 0.35 33.90 -20.69
N GLY A 25 0.35 32.56 -20.67
CA GLY A 25 1.54 31.75 -20.42
C GLY A 25 2.65 31.97 -21.44
N GLU A 26 2.29 32.08 -22.72
CA GLU A 26 3.23 32.38 -23.80
C GLU A 26 3.89 33.75 -23.60
N GLN A 27 3.12 34.76 -23.17
CA GLN A 27 3.65 36.09 -22.88
C GLN A 27 4.60 36.07 -21.68
N ILE A 28 4.32 35.27 -20.65
CA ILE A 28 5.22 35.11 -19.50
C ILE A 28 6.58 34.55 -19.97
N LEU A 29 6.57 33.50 -20.79
CA LEU A 29 7.79 32.90 -21.34
C LEU A 29 8.53 33.86 -22.28
N ALA A 30 7.79 34.59 -23.12
CA ALA A 30 8.35 35.60 -24.02
C ALA A 30 9.05 36.72 -23.23
N ASN A 31 8.49 37.14 -22.09
CA ASN A 31 9.11 38.15 -21.22
C ASN A 31 10.44 37.66 -20.63
N PHE A 32 10.51 36.42 -20.13
CA PHE A 32 11.78 35.86 -19.63
C PHE A 32 12.85 35.72 -20.73
N ASN A 33 12.43 35.35 -21.94
CA ASN A 33 13.32 35.30 -23.09
C ASN A 33 13.86 36.70 -23.45
N ALA A 34 12.99 37.72 -23.46
CA ALA A 34 13.39 39.11 -23.70
C ALA A 34 14.38 39.60 -22.64
N LEU A 35 14.08 39.42 -21.35
CA LEU A 35 14.98 39.79 -20.25
C LEU A 35 16.37 39.14 -20.39
N THR A 36 16.41 37.87 -20.79
CA THR A 36 17.67 37.15 -21.02
C THR A 36 18.46 37.73 -22.19
N LYS A 37 17.78 38.09 -23.29
CA LYS A 37 18.41 38.71 -24.46
C LYS A 37 18.96 40.09 -24.13
N ASP A 38 18.17 40.92 -23.45
CA ASP A 38 18.55 42.28 -23.08
C ASP A 38 19.78 42.29 -22.16
N TRP A 39 19.81 41.39 -21.16
CA TRP A 39 20.96 41.23 -20.28
C TRP A 39 22.22 40.80 -21.06
N LYS A 40 22.10 39.86 -22.01
CA LYS A 40 23.25 39.42 -22.83
C LYS A 40 23.81 40.54 -23.70
N VAL A 41 22.94 41.37 -24.27
CA VAL A 41 23.34 42.56 -25.05
C VAL A 41 24.07 43.56 -24.14
N ALA A 42 23.50 43.87 -22.97
CA ALA A 42 24.10 44.80 -22.02
C ALA A 42 25.48 44.33 -21.52
N ASN A 43 25.66 43.02 -21.35
CA ASN A 43 26.89 42.42 -20.82
C ASN A 43 27.85 41.88 -21.91
N LYS A 44 27.59 42.18 -23.19
CA LYS A 44 28.43 41.78 -24.35
C LYS A 44 28.76 40.29 -24.39
N VAL A 45 27.83 39.43 -23.98
CA VAL A 45 28.03 37.97 -23.98
C VAL A 45 27.71 37.41 -25.37
N PRO A 46 28.65 36.73 -26.06
CA PRO A 46 28.42 36.20 -27.40
C PRO A 46 27.32 35.12 -27.41
N PHE A 47 26.58 35.06 -28.52
CA PHE A 47 25.55 34.05 -28.74
C PHE A 47 26.20 32.70 -29.06
N TYR A 48 26.30 31.82 -28.07
CA TYR A 48 26.51 30.41 -28.36
C TYR A 48 25.17 29.84 -28.84
N GLY A 49 25.10 29.50 -30.13
CA GLY A 49 24.03 28.64 -30.63
C GLY A 49 24.05 27.28 -29.89
N PRO A 50 23.05 26.41 -30.12
CA PRO A 50 23.12 25.05 -29.61
C PRO A 50 24.47 24.43 -30.01
N PRO A 51 25.07 23.60 -29.14
CA PRO A 51 26.40 23.06 -29.40
C PRO A 51 26.41 22.32 -30.75
N PRO A 52 27.49 22.43 -31.54
CA PRO A 52 27.61 21.67 -32.78
C PRO A 52 27.62 20.19 -32.43
N GLY A 53 26.55 19.47 -32.78
CA GLY A 53 26.36 18.06 -32.42
C GLY A 53 24.92 17.55 -32.41
N SER A 54 23.90 18.42 -32.54
CA SER A 54 22.52 17.96 -32.74
C SER A 54 22.27 17.57 -34.20
N SER A 55 23.03 16.60 -34.70
CA SER A 55 22.70 15.82 -35.89
C SER A 55 22.29 14.42 -35.45
N SER A 56 21.14 13.99 -35.94
CA SER A 56 20.53 12.68 -35.81
C SER A 56 21.44 11.56 -36.33
N ASP A 57 22.27 10.98 -35.46
CA ASP A 57 22.90 9.68 -35.70
C ASP A 57 22.64 8.78 -34.48
N LEU A 58 21.63 7.92 -34.62
CA LEU A 58 21.42 6.74 -33.80
C LEU A 58 22.52 5.72 -34.14
N GLY A 59 23.72 5.96 -33.61
CA GLY A 59 24.84 5.03 -33.69
C GLY A 59 24.71 3.93 -32.63
N ASN A 60 24.75 2.68 -33.08
CA ASN A 60 24.74 1.46 -32.28
C ASN A 60 25.56 1.57 -31.00
N VAL A 61 24.89 1.46 -29.85
CA VAL A 61 25.55 1.25 -28.55
C VAL A 61 25.88 -0.23 -28.46
N GLU A 62 27.18 -0.54 -28.52
CA GLU A 62 27.70 -1.87 -28.26
C GLU A 62 27.36 -2.30 -26.82
N THR A 63 26.72 -3.45 -26.72
CA THR A 63 26.38 -4.11 -25.45
C THR A 63 27.64 -4.55 -24.74
N HIS A 64 28.04 -3.85 -23.69
CA HIS A 64 29.09 -4.32 -22.77
C HIS A 64 28.56 -5.47 -21.91
N SER A 65 28.73 -6.69 -22.40
CA SER A 65 28.49 -7.93 -21.68
C SER A 65 29.76 -8.43 -20.99
N SER A 66 30.17 -7.85 -19.86
CA SER A 66 31.21 -8.48 -19.03
C SER A 66 31.37 -7.81 -17.65
N LEU A 67 30.37 -7.94 -16.77
CA LEU A 67 30.51 -7.62 -15.34
C LEU A 67 29.62 -8.50 -14.43
N SER A 68 29.07 -9.60 -14.95
CA SER A 68 28.01 -10.39 -14.30
C SER A 68 28.49 -11.56 -13.43
N SER A 69 29.77 -11.64 -13.06
CA SER A 69 30.28 -12.79 -12.28
C SER A 69 30.61 -12.51 -10.81
N GLU A 70 30.52 -11.25 -10.33
CA GLU A 70 30.87 -10.92 -8.93
C GLU A 70 29.70 -10.36 -8.08
N LEU A 71 28.50 -10.21 -8.65
CA LEU A 71 27.37 -9.51 -8.01
C LEU A 71 26.25 -10.39 -7.43
N GLY A 72 26.44 -11.70 -7.30
CA GLY A 72 25.52 -12.58 -6.53
C GLY A 72 24.06 -12.66 -7.01
N CYS A 73 23.68 -11.92 -8.05
CA CYS A 73 22.41 -12.03 -8.74
C CYS A 73 22.61 -13.01 -9.89
N GLN A 74 22.33 -14.30 -9.65
CA GLN A 74 22.28 -15.28 -10.72
C GLN A 74 21.23 -14.82 -11.74
N ARG A 75 21.60 -14.71 -13.02
CA ARG A 75 20.64 -14.58 -14.12
C ARG A 75 19.57 -15.67 -13.92
N ILE A 76 18.34 -15.26 -13.69
CA ILE A 76 17.28 -16.20 -13.39
C ILE A 76 16.74 -16.77 -14.72
N PRO A 77 16.64 -18.10 -14.89
CA PRO A 77 16.07 -18.71 -16.08
C PRO A 77 14.66 -18.17 -16.36
N PRO A 78 14.18 -18.22 -17.62
CA PRO A 78 12.91 -17.61 -17.96
C PRO A 78 11.78 -18.27 -17.14
N PHE A 79 11.20 -17.48 -16.25
CA PHE A 79 10.06 -17.90 -15.45
C PHE A 79 8.80 -18.00 -16.30
N GLN A 80 7.89 -18.86 -15.90
CA GLN A 80 6.48 -18.84 -16.31
C GLN A 80 5.59 -18.78 -15.08
N SER A 81 4.36 -18.27 -15.25
CA SER A 81 3.32 -18.39 -14.25
C SER A 81 2.25 -19.36 -14.73
N VAL A 82 1.88 -20.31 -13.87
CA VAL A 82 0.84 -21.29 -14.17
C VAL A 82 -0.29 -21.15 -13.16
N ALA A 83 -1.54 -21.23 -13.63
CA ALA A 83 -2.70 -21.13 -12.78
C ALA A 83 -3.67 -22.27 -13.04
N LYS A 84 -4.17 -22.90 -11.98
CA LYS A 84 -5.23 -23.91 -12.04
C LYS A 84 -6.47 -23.36 -11.36
N ARG A 85 -7.59 -23.32 -12.09
CA ARG A 85 -8.91 -23.05 -11.49
C ARG A 85 -9.42 -24.31 -10.78
N LEU A 86 -9.89 -24.15 -9.55
CA LEU A 86 -10.52 -25.23 -8.80
C LEU A 86 -12.03 -25.26 -9.07
N GLU A 87 -12.57 -26.48 -9.16
CA GLU A 87 -14.00 -26.72 -9.34
C GLU A 87 -14.57 -27.32 -8.06
N PHE A 88 -15.56 -26.64 -7.47
CA PHE A 88 -16.28 -27.12 -6.29
C PHE A 88 -17.72 -27.50 -6.66
N PRO A 89 -18.28 -28.60 -6.14
CA PRO A 89 -19.67 -28.98 -6.40
C PRO A 89 -20.66 -27.93 -5.86
N ASP A 90 -21.70 -27.58 -6.63
CA ASP A 90 -22.92 -26.84 -6.21
C ASP A 90 -22.78 -25.78 -5.09
N SER A 91 -22.18 -24.63 -5.39
CA SER A 91 -22.06 -23.48 -4.46
C SER A 91 -21.36 -23.78 -3.12
N SER A 92 -20.58 -24.86 -3.05
CA SER A 92 -19.85 -25.28 -1.84
C SER A 92 -18.47 -24.66 -1.68
N CYS A 93 -18.08 -23.71 -2.54
CA CYS A 93 -16.82 -22.99 -2.42
C CYS A 93 -16.66 -22.46 -0.98
N PRO A 94 -15.57 -22.80 -0.27
CA PRO A 94 -15.33 -22.29 1.07
C PRO A 94 -15.22 -20.78 1.03
N ASP A 95 -15.61 -20.12 2.12
CA ASP A 95 -15.36 -18.70 2.25
C ASP A 95 -13.85 -18.42 2.39
N ILE A 96 -13.48 -17.20 2.04
CA ILE A 96 -12.10 -16.75 2.00
C ILE A 96 -11.40 -16.83 3.38
N GLU A 97 -12.12 -16.57 4.47
CA GLU A 97 -11.59 -16.64 5.84
C GLU A 97 -11.24 -18.10 6.20
N ALA A 98 -12.11 -19.04 5.84
CA ALA A 98 -11.88 -20.47 6.04
C ALA A 98 -10.70 -21.00 5.22
N ILE A 99 -10.54 -20.54 3.97
CA ILE A 99 -9.39 -20.87 3.11
C ILE A 99 -8.10 -20.40 3.77
N PHE A 100 -8.03 -19.12 4.17
CA PHE A 100 -6.83 -18.57 4.78
C PHE A 100 -6.48 -19.29 6.10
N SER A 101 -7.46 -19.48 6.97
CA SER A 101 -7.29 -20.21 8.24
C SER A 101 -6.77 -21.64 8.02
N ARG A 102 -7.32 -22.36 7.04
CA ARG A 102 -6.92 -23.75 6.74
C ARG A 102 -5.48 -23.84 6.25
N LEU A 103 -5.08 -22.94 5.35
CA LEU A 103 -3.81 -23.05 4.64
C LEU A 103 -2.65 -22.33 5.34
N TYR A 104 -2.91 -21.19 5.98
CA TYR A 104 -1.87 -20.22 6.33
C TYR A 104 -1.84 -19.79 7.79
N LEU A 105 -2.82 -20.20 8.61
CA LEU A 105 -2.87 -19.85 10.04
C LEU A 105 -1.58 -20.24 10.78
N ASN A 106 -1.04 -21.43 10.48
CA ASN A 106 0.13 -21.99 11.14
C ASN A 106 1.47 -21.66 10.46
N SER A 107 1.47 -20.93 9.34
CA SER A 107 2.72 -20.46 8.71
C SER A 107 3.39 -19.42 9.60
N SER A 108 4.73 -19.42 9.70
CA SER A 108 5.42 -18.33 10.41
C SER A 108 5.21 -17.02 9.67
N THR A 109 5.28 -17.05 8.33
CA THR A 109 5.23 -15.86 7.51
C THR A 109 4.17 -16.02 6.44
N SER A 110 3.08 -15.26 6.56
CA SER A 110 1.94 -15.33 5.65
C SER A 110 1.35 -13.96 5.36
N TYR A 111 0.67 -13.85 4.23
CA TYR A 111 -0.01 -12.64 3.81
C TYR A 111 -1.38 -12.96 3.21
N TRP A 112 -2.28 -12.00 3.33
CA TRP A 112 -3.56 -11.96 2.67
C TRP A 112 -3.78 -10.53 2.18
N LEU A 113 -3.60 -10.29 0.89
CA LEU A 113 -4.03 -9.06 0.25
C LEU A 113 -5.52 -9.18 -0.03
N ASP A 114 -6.31 -8.37 0.64
CA ASP A 114 -7.74 -8.56 0.69
C ASP A 114 -8.48 -7.42 0.02
N SER A 115 -9.46 -7.78 -0.79
CA SER A 115 -10.43 -6.84 -1.29
C SER A 115 -11.81 -7.21 -0.79
N CYS A 116 -12.11 -6.70 0.41
CA CYS A 116 -13.38 -6.93 1.10
C CYS A 116 -14.44 -5.87 0.73
N GLY A 117 -14.21 -5.07 -0.32
CA GLY A 117 -15.21 -4.11 -0.79
C GLY A 117 -16.44 -4.84 -1.33
N ASP A 118 -17.64 -4.51 -0.83
CA ASP A 118 -18.88 -5.12 -1.33
C ASP A 118 -19.04 -4.79 -2.84
N LEU A 119 -19.06 -5.85 -3.65
CA LEU A 119 -19.19 -5.83 -5.11
C LEU A 119 -20.52 -5.22 -5.59
N ARG A 120 -21.46 -4.88 -4.70
CA ARG A 120 -22.74 -4.25 -5.07
C ARG A 120 -22.65 -2.82 -5.64
N SER A 121 -21.45 -2.26 -5.80
CA SER A 121 -21.23 -0.92 -6.39
C SER A 121 -21.16 -0.90 -7.92
N TYR A 122 -21.42 -2.02 -8.61
CA TYR A 122 -21.60 -2.04 -10.07
C TYR A 122 -22.95 -1.43 -10.48
N GLU A 123 -23.04 -0.09 -10.53
CA GLU A 123 -24.07 0.54 -11.35
C GLU A 123 -23.67 0.42 -12.84
N THR A 124 -24.51 -0.29 -13.59
CA THR A 124 -24.51 -0.33 -15.05
C THR A 124 -24.74 1.09 -15.57
N THR A 125 -23.69 1.74 -16.06
CA THR A 125 -23.87 2.89 -16.96
C THR A 125 -24.39 2.36 -18.29
N SER A 126 -25.54 2.88 -18.72
CA SER A 126 -26.30 2.48 -19.91
C SER A 126 -25.66 2.88 -21.25
N SER A 127 -24.33 3.05 -21.29
CA SER A 127 -23.56 3.30 -22.51
C SER A 127 -22.51 2.20 -22.64
N GLY A 128 -22.75 1.25 -23.56
CA GLY A 128 -21.95 0.06 -23.82
C GLY A 128 -20.55 0.30 -24.37
N THR A 129 -19.74 1.08 -23.66
CA THR A 129 -18.30 1.23 -23.85
C THR A 129 -17.59 0.76 -22.58
N THR A 130 -17.06 -0.45 -22.61
CA THR A 130 -16.23 -1.04 -21.55
C THR A 130 -14.87 -0.34 -21.51
N SER A 131 -14.78 0.72 -20.71
CA SER A 131 -13.50 1.29 -20.28
C SER A 131 -13.35 1.24 -18.77
N GLY A 132 -12.74 0.15 -18.27
CA GLY A 132 -11.76 0.14 -17.16
C GLY A 132 -12.16 0.51 -15.72
N THR A 133 -13.41 0.84 -15.40
CA THR A 133 -13.77 1.30 -14.03
C THR A 133 -14.36 0.23 -13.12
N GLY A 134 -14.60 -0.98 -13.64
CA GLY A 134 -15.32 -2.06 -12.95
C GLY A 134 -14.47 -3.24 -12.48
N GLU A 135 -13.21 -3.04 -12.09
CA GLU A 135 -12.37 -4.17 -11.63
C GLU A 135 -11.68 -3.92 -10.28
N GLN A 136 -11.99 -2.79 -9.63
CA GLN A 136 -11.33 -2.44 -8.37
C GLN A 136 -11.90 -3.26 -7.23
N GLY A 137 -11.13 -4.28 -6.86
CA GLY A 137 -11.36 -5.06 -5.66
C GLY A 137 -12.13 -6.37 -5.85
N ARG A 138 -11.99 -6.99 -7.01
CA ARG A 138 -12.58 -8.31 -7.31
C ARG A 138 -11.81 -9.49 -6.72
N PHE A 139 -10.50 -9.37 -6.57
CA PHE A 139 -9.64 -10.49 -6.21
C PHE A 139 -8.95 -10.27 -4.87
N SER A 140 -8.82 -11.34 -4.10
CA SER A 140 -7.92 -11.42 -2.94
C SER A 140 -6.82 -12.45 -3.19
N TYR A 141 -5.63 -12.18 -2.67
CA TYR A 141 -4.42 -12.99 -2.87
C TYR A 141 -3.88 -13.45 -1.52
N MET A 142 -3.58 -14.73 -1.39
CA MET A 142 -3.09 -15.32 -0.14
C MET A 142 -1.89 -16.21 -0.39
N GLY A 143 -0.92 -16.15 0.49
CA GLY A 143 0.28 -16.98 0.38
C GLY A 143 1.10 -16.99 1.66
N SER A 144 2.15 -17.79 1.64
CA SER A 144 3.12 -17.86 2.73
C SER A 144 4.51 -18.15 2.21
N HIS A 145 5.51 -17.78 3.00
CA HIS A 145 6.91 -18.09 2.72
C HIS A 145 7.28 -19.53 3.10
N ASP A 146 6.67 -20.05 4.17
CA ASP A 146 7.09 -21.28 4.85
C ASP A 146 5.92 -22.25 5.12
N GLY A 147 4.86 -22.18 4.30
CA GLY A 147 3.63 -22.93 4.53
C GLY A 147 3.80 -24.46 4.54
N LYS A 148 2.76 -25.15 5.03
CA LYS A 148 2.62 -26.63 5.08
C LYS A 148 2.99 -27.34 3.77
N PHE A 149 2.89 -26.62 2.64
CA PHE A 149 3.13 -27.12 1.29
C PHE A 149 4.37 -26.50 0.61
N GLY A 150 5.32 -25.93 1.38
CA GLY A 150 6.46 -25.17 0.85
C GLY A 150 7.60 -25.97 0.18
N SER A 151 7.46 -27.29 0.02
CA SER A 151 8.51 -28.11 -0.60
C SER A 151 8.74 -27.67 -2.07
N GLY A 152 9.97 -27.27 -2.39
CA GLY A 152 10.34 -26.76 -3.71
C GLY A 152 9.88 -25.33 -4.00
N SER A 153 9.53 -24.54 -2.97
CA SER A 153 9.23 -23.11 -3.14
C SER A 153 10.51 -22.29 -3.37
N LEU A 154 10.39 -21.29 -4.24
CA LEU A 154 11.43 -20.28 -4.48
C LEU A 154 11.34 -19.10 -3.50
N GLY A 155 10.47 -19.22 -2.49
CA GLY A 155 10.11 -18.16 -1.57
C GLY A 155 11.32 -17.56 -0.85
N ARG A 156 11.33 -16.24 -0.76
CA ARG A 156 12.33 -15.45 -0.01
C ARG A 156 11.64 -14.36 0.79
N VAL A 157 12.22 -14.01 1.92
CA VAL A 157 11.85 -12.84 2.71
C VAL A 157 12.97 -11.82 2.59
N VAL A 158 12.61 -10.56 2.35
CA VAL A 158 13.51 -9.41 2.35
C VAL A 158 13.11 -8.49 3.50
N GLU A 159 14.03 -8.32 4.44
CA GLU A 159 13.91 -7.41 5.57
C GLU A 159 14.91 -6.27 5.40
N TYR A 160 14.42 -5.05 5.61
CA TYR A 160 15.28 -3.88 5.54
C TYR A 160 14.89 -2.85 6.58
N ARG A 161 15.90 -2.14 7.09
CA ARG A 161 15.76 -0.92 7.90
C ARG A 161 16.51 0.19 7.18
N SER A 162 15.89 1.35 7.06
CA SER A 162 16.46 2.50 6.34
C SER A 162 17.83 2.87 6.93
N GLY A 163 18.80 3.09 6.04
CA GLY A 163 20.21 3.32 6.42
C GLY A 163 20.94 2.09 6.97
N GLY A 164 20.29 0.92 7.02
CA GLY A 164 20.80 -0.34 7.55
C GLY A 164 21.27 -1.32 6.47
N GLN A 165 21.26 -2.61 6.84
CA GLN A 165 21.60 -3.72 5.95
C GLN A 165 20.32 -4.43 5.49
N LEU A 166 20.35 -4.93 4.26
CA LEU A 166 19.27 -5.69 3.66
C LEU A 166 19.50 -7.18 3.94
N ASN A 167 18.56 -7.80 4.64
CA ASN A 167 18.62 -9.22 5.01
C ASN A 167 17.67 -10.01 4.12
N ILE A 168 18.18 -11.03 3.43
CA ILE A 168 17.40 -11.92 2.59
C ILE A 168 17.46 -13.31 3.20
N SER A 169 16.30 -13.88 3.53
CA SER A 169 16.17 -15.24 4.03
C SER A 169 15.40 -16.09 3.03
N SER A 170 15.94 -17.25 2.67
CA SER A 170 15.27 -18.23 1.81
C SER A 170 14.55 -19.29 2.64
N ILE A 171 13.60 -20.00 2.02
CA ILE A 171 12.90 -21.12 2.68
C ILE A 171 13.85 -22.25 3.11
N SER A 172 14.99 -22.42 2.42
CA SER A 172 16.01 -23.40 2.77
C SER A 172 16.89 -22.97 3.96
N GLY A 173 16.57 -21.85 4.61
CA GLY A 173 17.32 -21.29 5.74
C GLY A 173 18.62 -20.57 5.34
N LYS A 174 18.93 -20.44 4.04
CA LYS A 174 20.09 -19.64 3.61
C LYS A 174 19.77 -18.17 3.82
N GLN A 175 20.68 -17.47 4.49
CA GLN A 175 20.62 -16.03 4.72
C GLN A 175 21.72 -15.31 3.94
N GLN A 176 21.37 -14.15 3.39
CA GLN A 176 22.28 -13.26 2.69
C GLN A 176 22.08 -11.85 3.22
N ILE A 177 23.18 -11.17 3.54
CA ILE A 177 23.17 -9.80 4.03
C ILE A 177 23.84 -8.93 2.98
N LEU A 178 23.12 -7.92 2.48
CA LEU A 178 23.59 -6.99 1.47
C LEU A 178 23.70 -5.58 2.07
N LYS A 179 24.85 -4.92 1.82
CA LYS A 179 25.05 -3.51 2.15
C LYS A 179 24.65 -2.65 0.96
N LYS A 180 23.35 -2.62 0.68
CA LYS A 180 22.81 -1.92 -0.48
C LYS A 180 21.46 -1.28 -0.14
N PRO A 181 21.15 -0.07 -0.63
CA PRO A 181 19.82 0.54 -0.48
C PRO A 181 18.72 -0.35 -1.06
N LEU A 182 17.56 -0.39 -0.42
CA LEU A 182 16.45 -1.26 -0.80
C LEU A 182 15.98 -1.00 -2.24
N PHE A 183 15.68 0.25 -2.59
CA PHE A 183 15.14 0.58 -3.92
C PHE A 183 16.14 0.22 -5.04
N SER A 184 17.44 0.36 -4.80
CA SER A 184 18.46 -0.08 -5.75
C SER A 184 18.51 -1.60 -5.90
N TYR A 185 18.29 -2.36 -4.82
CA TYR A 185 18.15 -3.82 -4.90
C TYR A 185 16.87 -4.23 -5.64
N LEU A 186 15.74 -3.59 -5.31
CA LEU A 186 14.45 -3.88 -5.95
C LEU A 186 14.46 -3.52 -7.44
N LYS A 187 15.12 -2.44 -7.85
CA LYS A 187 15.24 -2.10 -9.28
C LYS A 187 16.04 -3.15 -10.04
N GLU A 188 17.18 -3.61 -9.53
CA GLU A 188 17.94 -4.70 -10.17
C GLU A 188 17.13 -5.99 -10.23
N LEU A 189 16.48 -6.36 -9.13
CA LEU A 189 15.67 -7.57 -9.06
C LEU A 189 14.51 -7.51 -10.07
N THR A 190 13.74 -6.43 -10.09
CA THR A 190 12.61 -6.26 -11.01
C THR A 190 13.04 -6.10 -12.46
N SER A 191 14.19 -5.48 -12.72
CA SER A 191 14.75 -5.40 -14.08
C SER A 191 15.27 -6.74 -14.60
N SER A 192 15.59 -7.67 -13.68
CA SER A 192 15.94 -9.05 -14.05
C SER A 192 14.72 -9.90 -14.43
N TRP A 193 13.52 -9.44 -14.11
CA TRP A 193 12.28 -10.12 -14.49
C TRP A 193 11.92 -9.72 -15.93
N GLY A 194 11.70 -10.72 -16.79
CA GLY A 194 11.34 -10.48 -18.18
C GLY A 194 9.95 -9.83 -18.27
N VAL A 195 9.84 -8.81 -19.13
CA VAL A 195 8.57 -8.07 -19.36
C VAL A 195 7.48 -8.98 -19.94
N ASP A 196 7.88 -10.02 -20.68
CA ASP A 196 7.00 -11.03 -21.27
C ASP A 196 7.00 -12.29 -20.41
N LEU A 197 6.27 -12.28 -19.29
CA LEU A 197 6.06 -13.47 -18.46
C LEU A 197 5.02 -14.40 -19.13
N PRO A 198 5.40 -15.59 -19.64
CA PRO A 198 4.44 -16.53 -20.20
C PRO A 198 3.48 -17.02 -19.13
N THR A 199 2.20 -17.08 -19.46
CA THR A 199 1.14 -17.52 -18.55
C THR A 199 0.37 -18.69 -19.11
N TYR A 200 0.19 -19.73 -18.30
CA TYR A 200 -0.54 -20.94 -18.69
C TYR A 200 -1.67 -21.25 -17.72
N MET A 201 -2.89 -21.38 -18.25
CA MET A 201 -4.03 -21.93 -17.52
C MET A 201 -4.03 -23.45 -17.64
N LEU A 202 -4.07 -24.13 -16.50
CA LEU A 202 -4.03 -25.58 -16.42
C LEU A 202 -5.44 -26.17 -16.46
N LYS A 203 -5.62 -27.17 -17.33
CA LYS A 203 -6.84 -27.97 -17.44
C LYS A 203 -6.58 -29.40 -17.00
N THR A 204 -7.49 -29.97 -16.23
CA THR A 204 -7.42 -31.38 -15.85
C THR A 204 -7.81 -32.25 -17.05
N GLN A 205 -6.91 -33.13 -17.49
CA GLN A 205 -7.20 -34.15 -18.50
C GLN A 205 -7.34 -35.51 -17.83
N ARG A 206 -8.53 -36.11 -17.94
CA ARG A 206 -8.79 -37.46 -17.42
C ARG A 206 -8.11 -38.49 -18.32
N SER A 207 -7.05 -39.13 -17.82
CA SER A 207 -6.39 -40.25 -18.50
C SER A 207 -6.81 -41.58 -17.85
N SER A 208 -7.20 -42.55 -18.68
CA SER A 208 -7.74 -43.85 -18.22
C SER A 208 -6.70 -44.80 -17.62
N ALA A 209 -5.40 -44.46 -17.64
CA ALA A 209 -4.32 -45.39 -17.29
C ALA A 209 -3.39 -44.94 -16.13
N LEU A 210 -3.31 -43.65 -15.78
CA LEU A 210 -2.33 -43.13 -14.80
C LEU A 210 -2.84 -42.03 -13.85
N GLY A 211 -4.15 -41.75 -13.83
CA GLY A 211 -4.74 -40.66 -13.03
C GLY A 211 -4.88 -39.36 -13.81
N ASP A 212 -5.45 -38.34 -13.17
CA ASP A 212 -5.74 -37.03 -13.76
C ASP A 212 -4.46 -36.19 -13.92
N ASP A 213 -4.07 -35.90 -15.16
CA ASP A 213 -2.89 -35.09 -15.52
C ASP A 213 -3.28 -33.63 -15.86
N PHE A 214 -2.32 -32.72 -15.90
CA PHE A 214 -2.54 -31.30 -16.25
C PHE A 214 -2.06 -30.98 -17.65
N VAL A 215 -2.93 -30.31 -18.42
CA VAL A 215 -2.59 -29.72 -19.72
C VAL A 215 -2.48 -28.22 -19.56
N ALA A 216 -1.33 -27.66 -19.90
CA ALA A 216 -1.08 -26.23 -19.91
C ALA A 216 -1.61 -25.60 -21.22
N VAL A 217 -2.45 -24.58 -21.09
CA VAL A 217 -2.98 -23.78 -22.20
C VAL A 217 -2.49 -22.34 -22.02
N GLU A 218 -1.76 -21.81 -23.00
CA GLU A 218 -1.30 -20.42 -22.95
C GLU A 218 -2.51 -19.48 -22.91
N GLN A 219 -2.63 -18.74 -21.81
CA GLN A 219 -3.75 -17.85 -21.54
C GLN A 219 -3.37 -16.89 -20.41
N ASP A 220 -3.74 -15.62 -20.55
CA ASP A 220 -3.58 -14.64 -19.47
C ASP A 220 -4.57 -14.87 -18.33
N PHE A 221 -4.22 -14.42 -17.14
CA PHE A 221 -5.04 -14.60 -15.95
C PHE A 221 -6.05 -13.45 -15.80
N PRO A 222 -7.21 -13.70 -15.16
CA PRO A 222 -8.20 -12.65 -14.94
C PRO A 222 -7.79 -11.66 -13.83
N PHE A 223 -6.62 -11.83 -13.21
CA PHE A 223 -6.12 -11.07 -12.06
C PHE A 223 -4.68 -10.58 -12.28
N ASP A 224 -4.32 -9.54 -11.54
CA ASP A 224 -3.08 -8.77 -11.75
C ASP A 224 -1.83 -9.45 -11.16
N PHE A 225 -1.95 -10.13 -10.02
CA PHE A 225 -0.77 -10.69 -9.32
C PHE A 225 -0.49 -12.14 -9.72
N LYS A 226 0.62 -12.37 -10.40
CA LYS A 226 1.02 -13.67 -10.98
C LYS A 226 2.15 -14.36 -10.24
N GLY A 227 2.39 -13.96 -9.00
CA GLY A 227 3.62 -14.21 -8.26
C GLY A 227 4.62 -13.06 -8.45
N GLY A 228 5.57 -12.95 -7.52
CA GLY A 228 6.48 -11.80 -7.41
C GLY A 228 6.61 -11.33 -5.97
N LEU A 229 6.91 -10.06 -5.74
CA LEU A 229 7.07 -9.51 -4.40
C LEU A 229 5.75 -9.03 -3.82
N VAL A 230 5.51 -9.29 -2.54
CA VAL A 230 4.36 -8.79 -1.77
C VAL A 230 4.79 -8.40 -0.37
N GLY A 231 4.32 -7.27 0.14
CA GLY A 231 4.64 -6.85 1.50
C GLY A 231 4.47 -5.36 1.71
N CYS A 232 5.24 -4.80 2.65
CA CYS A 232 5.11 -3.42 3.08
C CYS A 232 6.41 -2.61 3.00
N LEU A 233 6.25 -1.32 2.77
CA LEU A 233 7.24 -0.25 2.84
C LEU A 233 6.76 0.75 3.90
N GLY A 234 7.45 0.84 5.03
CA GLY A 234 7.17 1.80 6.09
C GLY A 234 7.47 3.24 5.67
N TYR A 235 6.87 4.20 6.37
CA TYR A 235 6.98 5.63 6.08
C TYR A 235 8.43 6.13 6.07
N GLU A 236 9.31 5.57 6.91
CA GLU A 236 10.72 5.99 6.97
C GLU A 236 11.52 5.61 5.71
N MET A 237 10.99 4.77 4.82
CA MET A 237 11.56 4.58 3.48
C MET A 237 11.61 5.87 2.64
N ARG A 238 10.96 6.95 3.10
CA ARG A 238 11.13 8.31 2.56
C ARG A 238 12.57 8.79 2.59
N HIS A 239 13.39 8.32 3.55
CA HIS A 239 14.80 8.71 3.65
C HIS A 239 15.58 8.17 2.45
N ASP A 240 15.49 6.86 2.20
CA ASP A 240 16.09 6.23 1.02
C ASP A 240 15.59 6.86 -0.29
N ALA A 241 14.28 7.12 -0.41
CA ALA A 241 13.72 7.77 -1.60
C ALA A 241 14.29 9.19 -1.80
N SER A 242 14.38 9.98 -0.73
CA SER A 242 14.92 11.34 -0.76
C SER A 242 16.42 11.35 -1.12
N ASP A 243 17.18 10.38 -0.60
CA ASP A 243 18.61 10.24 -0.91
C ASP A 243 18.82 9.95 -2.40
N ILE A 244 18.01 9.09 -3.01
CA ILE A 244 18.03 8.83 -4.46
C ILE A 244 17.70 10.10 -5.25
N LEU A 245 16.68 10.84 -4.84
CA LEU A 245 16.27 12.07 -5.54
C LEU A 245 17.33 13.17 -5.43
N SER A 246 18.03 13.27 -4.29
CA SER A 246 19.07 14.28 -4.05
C SER A 246 20.37 13.99 -4.81
N THR A 247 20.77 12.72 -4.93
CA THR A 247 22.00 12.31 -5.62
C THR A 247 21.94 12.56 -7.13
N ASN A 248 20.74 12.55 -7.70
CA ASN A 248 20.51 12.84 -9.11
C ASN A 248 20.34 14.34 -9.42
N ASN A 249 20.70 15.26 -8.50
CA ASN A 249 20.59 16.72 -8.65
C ASN A 249 19.20 17.23 -9.10
N GLY A 250 18.14 16.45 -8.94
CA GLY A 250 16.82 16.77 -9.50
C GLY A 250 16.76 16.82 -11.03
N GLU A 251 17.78 16.32 -11.75
CA GLU A 251 17.76 16.22 -13.21
C GLU A 251 16.85 15.10 -13.71
N TYR A 252 16.39 15.24 -14.97
CA TYR A 252 15.63 14.22 -15.68
C TYR A 252 16.43 12.91 -15.72
N TRP A 253 15.91 11.93 -14.97
CA TRP A 253 16.25 10.51 -14.87
C TRP A 253 17.59 10.04 -15.48
N SER A 254 18.50 9.58 -14.61
CA SER A 254 19.61 8.70 -14.97
C SER A 254 19.21 7.23 -14.72
N PRO A 255 19.51 6.28 -15.64
CA PRO A 255 19.18 4.86 -15.47
C PRO A 255 19.83 4.20 -14.25
N ASP A 256 21.00 4.70 -13.85
CA ASP A 256 21.86 4.06 -12.86
C ASP A 256 21.73 4.73 -11.49
N TYR A 257 21.15 4.03 -10.51
CA TYR A 257 21.17 4.46 -9.11
C TYR A 257 22.56 4.22 -8.50
N ASN A 258 23.54 5.06 -8.83
CA ASN A 258 24.83 5.05 -8.16
C ASN A 258 24.76 5.85 -6.85
N ILE A 259 24.19 5.24 -5.81
CA ILE A 259 24.26 5.79 -4.46
C ILE A 259 25.53 5.27 -3.80
N SER A 260 26.54 6.13 -3.64
CA SER A 260 27.54 5.93 -2.60
C SER A 260 26.87 6.13 -1.25
N ILE A 261 27.07 5.20 -0.31
CA ILE A 261 26.70 5.36 1.11
C ILE A 261 27.59 6.48 1.67
N SER A 262 27.25 7.73 1.37
CA SER A 262 28.08 8.89 1.69
C SER A 262 27.21 9.99 2.28
N LYS A 263 26.74 9.74 3.51
CA LYS A 263 26.61 10.69 4.62
C LYS A 263 26.03 9.94 5.82
N GLN A 264 26.91 9.38 6.64
CA GLN A 264 26.62 9.23 8.07
C GLN A 264 26.42 10.65 8.63
N LYS A 265 25.20 11.16 8.60
CA LYS A 265 24.81 12.30 9.43
C LYS A 265 23.89 11.76 10.52
N ASP A 266 24.44 11.69 11.73
CA ASP A 266 23.74 11.50 13.01
C ASP A 266 22.65 10.41 13.01
N LEU A 267 23.03 9.18 12.61
CA LEU A 267 22.17 7.98 12.69
C LEU A 267 22.04 7.40 14.11
N ASP A 268 22.73 7.98 15.10
CA ASP A 268 22.83 7.45 16.46
C ASP A 268 21.53 7.55 17.30
N SER A 269 20.45 8.13 16.77
CA SER A 269 19.13 8.11 17.42
C SER A 269 18.19 7.00 16.91
N CYS A 270 18.46 6.39 15.76
CA CYS A 270 17.62 5.34 15.15
C CYS A 270 18.29 3.96 15.09
N THR A 271 19.62 3.88 15.17
CA THR A 271 20.34 2.61 15.31
C THR A 271 20.52 2.27 16.78
N THR A 272 19.67 1.40 17.35
CA THR A 272 19.94 0.48 18.51
C THR A 272 18.71 0.10 19.36
N LYS A 273 17.46 0.44 19.02
CA LYS A 273 16.32 -0.19 19.71
C LYS A 273 16.03 -1.56 19.12
N SER A 274 16.72 -2.59 19.62
CA SER A 274 16.27 -3.99 19.52
C SER A 274 14.82 -4.05 20.01
N GLY A 275 13.85 -4.19 19.09
CA GLY A 275 12.45 -4.05 19.51
C GLY A 275 11.41 -3.69 18.46
N ASN A 276 11.81 -3.20 17.28
CA ASN A 276 10.86 -2.63 16.31
C ASN A 276 10.74 -3.45 15.01
N VAL A 277 9.52 -3.43 14.46
CA VAL A 277 9.18 -3.92 13.11
C VAL A 277 10.15 -3.31 12.09
N PRO A 278 10.64 -4.08 11.08
CA PRO A 278 11.49 -3.52 10.03
C PRO A 278 10.77 -2.44 9.22
N ASP A 279 11.53 -1.50 8.63
CA ASP A 279 10.97 -0.46 7.76
C ASP A 279 10.48 -1.04 6.44
N THR A 280 10.92 -2.23 6.06
CA THR A 280 10.37 -2.97 4.92
C THR A 280 10.38 -4.45 5.21
N PHE A 281 9.31 -5.11 4.81
CA PHE A 281 9.19 -6.55 4.80
C PHE A 281 8.52 -7.00 3.51
N LEU A 282 9.22 -7.76 2.68
CA LEU A 282 8.72 -8.28 1.41
C LEU A 282 8.88 -9.79 1.35
N ILE A 283 7.89 -10.46 0.79
CA ILE A 283 7.88 -11.89 0.51
C ILE A 283 7.93 -12.04 -1.02
N LEU A 284 8.93 -12.74 -1.53
CA LEU A 284 8.88 -13.27 -2.89
C LEU A 284 7.92 -14.47 -2.87
N SER A 285 6.71 -14.27 -3.37
CA SER A 285 5.67 -15.28 -3.42
C SER A 285 5.68 -15.95 -4.79
N ASP A 286 6.13 -17.20 -4.82
CA ASP A 286 6.06 -18.07 -6.00
C ASP A 286 4.79 -18.93 -6.01
N ARG A 287 4.17 -19.16 -4.84
CA ARG A 287 2.96 -19.99 -4.69
C ARG A 287 1.88 -19.22 -3.95
N LEU A 288 0.71 -19.09 -4.54
CA LEU A 288 -0.40 -18.34 -3.96
C LEU A 288 -1.77 -18.90 -4.34
N VAL A 289 -2.75 -18.58 -3.51
CA VAL A 289 -4.17 -18.82 -3.76
C VAL A 289 -4.83 -17.48 -4.07
N VAL A 290 -5.58 -17.44 -5.17
CA VAL A 290 -6.36 -16.26 -5.58
C VAL A 290 -7.84 -16.59 -5.45
N TYR A 291 -8.58 -15.72 -4.78
CA TYR A 291 -10.02 -15.82 -4.62
C TYR A 291 -10.70 -14.75 -5.48
N ASP A 292 -11.60 -15.16 -6.37
CA ASP A 292 -12.46 -14.29 -7.14
C ASP A 292 -13.81 -14.11 -6.43
N HIS A 293 -13.99 -12.96 -5.79
CA HIS A 293 -15.22 -12.65 -5.03
C HIS A 293 -16.46 -12.54 -5.92
N HIS A 294 -16.29 -12.23 -7.20
CA HIS A 294 -17.41 -12.04 -8.12
C HIS A 294 -17.98 -13.38 -8.57
N ASN A 295 -17.11 -14.33 -8.91
CA ASN A 295 -17.52 -15.64 -9.39
C ASN A 295 -17.57 -16.72 -8.30
N ASN A 296 -17.07 -16.43 -7.09
CA ASN A 296 -16.79 -17.41 -6.04
C ASN A 296 -15.90 -18.55 -6.55
N GLU A 297 -14.84 -18.19 -7.28
CA GLU A 297 -13.86 -19.12 -7.85
C GLU A 297 -12.53 -19.03 -7.11
N VAL A 298 -11.81 -20.15 -7.03
CA VAL A 298 -10.48 -20.23 -6.43
C VAL A 298 -9.47 -20.65 -7.49
N PHE A 299 -8.35 -19.96 -7.56
CA PHE A 299 -7.23 -20.27 -8.43
C PHE A 299 -5.99 -20.58 -7.60
N LEU A 300 -5.29 -21.65 -7.96
CA LEU A 300 -3.96 -21.97 -7.47
C LEU A 300 -2.95 -21.44 -8.47
N VAL A 301 -2.05 -20.56 -8.06
CA VAL A 301 -1.05 -19.93 -8.93
C VAL A 301 0.35 -20.30 -8.45
N ALA A 302 1.21 -20.69 -9.39
CA ALA A 302 2.59 -21.01 -9.14
C ALA A 302 3.53 -20.39 -10.20
N VAL A 303 4.71 -19.97 -9.76
CA VAL A 303 5.82 -19.57 -10.64
C VAL A 303 6.76 -20.76 -10.81
N ASP A 304 7.12 -21.06 -12.06
CA ASP A 304 8.01 -22.16 -12.41
C ASP A 304 9.22 -21.65 -13.21
N GLU A 305 10.37 -22.31 -13.11
CA GLU A 305 11.66 -21.89 -13.71
C GLU A 305 11.81 -22.31 -15.19
N ASN A 306 10.81 -22.96 -15.77
CA ASN A 306 10.84 -23.49 -17.14
C ASN A 306 9.75 -22.86 -18.03
N ALA A 307 10.08 -21.85 -18.83
CA ALA A 307 9.17 -21.20 -19.79
C ALA A 307 8.89 -22.03 -21.06
N ASN A 308 8.29 -23.20 -20.92
CA ASN A 308 7.87 -24.05 -22.05
C ASN A 308 6.50 -24.71 -21.85
N GLY A 309 5.73 -24.28 -20.85
CA GLY A 309 4.45 -24.87 -20.47
C GLY A 309 4.58 -26.17 -19.65
N HIS A 310 5.79 -26.69 -19.42
CA HIS A 310 5.99 -27.83 -18.53
C HIS A 310 5.95 -27.38 -17.07
N ILE A 311 5.10 -28.01 -16.29
CA ILE A 311 5.00 -27.81 -14.84
C ILE A 311 5.98 -28.75 -14.14
N SER A 312 6.80 -28.22 -13.22
CA SER A 312 7.68 -29.05 -12.38
C SER A 312 6.90 -29.97 -11.44
N ASP A 313 7.51 -31.10 -11.07
CA ASP A 313 6.93 -32.06 -10.12
C ASP A 313 6.57 -31.41 -8.78
N ALA A 314 7.37 -30.43 -8.33
CA ALA A 314 7.13 -29.69 -7.10
C ALA A 314 5.89 -28.79 -7.20
N THR A 315 5.67 -28.13 -8.34
CA THR A 315 4.46 -27.34 -8.58
C THR A 315 3.24 -28.25 -8.71
N TYR A 316 3.33 -29.34 -9.48
CA TYR A 316 2.25 -30.31 -9.65
C TYR A 316 1.80 -30.89 -8.30
N LYS A 317 2.75 -31.37 -7.49
CA LYS A 317 2.49 -31.95 -6.17
C LYS A 317 1.80 -30.94 -5.24
N TRP A 318 2.31 -29.71 -5.17
CA TRP A 318 1.71 -28.65 -4.36
C TRP A 318 0.27 -28.36 -4.75
N MET A 319 -0.02 -28.23 -6.05
CA MET A 319 -1.39 -27.98 -6.51
C MET A 319 -2.34 -29.10 -6.10
N LYS A 320 -1.92 -30.37 -6.22
CA LYS A 320 -2.73 -31.52 -5.80
C LYS A 320 -2.94 -31.57 -4.29
N ASP A 321 -1.90 -31.27 -3.51
CA ASP A 321 -1.98 -31.25 -2.04
C ASP A 321 -2.94 -30.14 -1.55
N VAL A 322 -2.85 -28.93 -2.10
CA VAL A 322 -3.75 -27.82 -1.76
C VAL A 322 -5.18 -28.10 -2.23
N GLU A 323 -5.36 -28.61 -3.44
CA GLU A 323 -6.69 -29.02 -3.97
C GLU A 323 -7.36 -30.06 -3.07
N LYS A 324 -6.61 -31.05 -2.59
CA LYS A 324 -7.11 -32.06 -1.65
C LYS A 324 -7.57 -31.43 -0.34
N GLU A 325 -6.76 -30.55 0.25
CA GLU A 325 -7.06 -29.90 1.52
C GLU A 325 -8.26 -28.97 1.45
N LEU A 326 -8.40 -28.23 0.35
CA LEU A 326 -9.58 -27.40 0.10
C LEU A 326 -10.83 -28.26 -0.17
N SER A 327 -10.69 -29.41 -0.84
CA SER A 327 -11.79 -30.36 -1.02
C SER A 327 -12.25 -30.98 0.30
N GLU A 328 -11.33 -31.27 1.22
CA GLU A 328 -11.65 -31.72 2.59
C GLU A 328 -12.35 -30.62 3.39
N LEU A 329 -11.84 -29.38 3.35
CA LEU A 329 -12.49 -28.22 3.95
C LEU A 329 -13.92 -28.04 3.43
N CYS A 330 -14.15 -28.16 2.12
CA CYS A 330 -15.51 -28.10 1.55
C CYS A 330 -16.43 -29.15 2.16
N LYS A 331 -15.97 -30.41 2.27
CA LYS A 331 -16.76 -31.50 2.84
C LYS A 331 -17.09 -31.24 4.30
N GLU A 332 -16.13 -30.78 5.10
CA GLU A 332 -16.34 -30.44 6.50
C GLU A 332 -17.37 -29.31 6.67
N LEU A 333 -17.27 -28.26 5.85
CA LEU A 333 -18.22 -27.14 5.86
C LEU A 333 -19.63 -27.54 5.39
N LEU A 334 -19.74 -28.46 4.43
CA LEU A 334 -21.02 -29.02 4.00
C LEU A 334 -21.68 -29.84 5.11
N VAL A 335 -20.92 -30.67 5.83
CA VAL A 335 -21.41 -31.41 6.99
C VAL A 335 -21.86 -30.44 8.09
N ALA A 336 -21.06 -29.43 8.41
CA ALA A 336 -21.40 -28.42 9.41
C ALA A 336 -22.67 -27.62 9.06
N LYS A 337 -22.87 -27.26 7.77
CA LYS A 337 -24.08 -26.58 7.31
C LYS A 337 -25.34 -27.46 7.42
N SER A 338 -25.20 -28.78 7.29
CA SER A 338 -26.31 -29.73 7.44
C SER A 338 -26.77 -29.90 8.90
N THR A 339 -25.85 -29.79 9.87
CA THR A 339 -26.17 -29.78 11.32
C THR A 339 -26.67 -28.42 11.81
N ASP A 340 -26.19 -27.30 11.24
CA ASP A 340 -26.62 -25.95 11.61
C ASP A 340 -28.05 -25.60 11.12
N GLN A 341 -28.56 -26.30 10.09
CA GLN A 341 -29.92 -26.09 9.59
C GLN A 341 -31.01 -26.52 10.58
N GLU A 342 -30.74 -27.43 11.53
CA GLU A 342 -31.68 -27.76 12.61
C GLU A 342 -31.69 -26.71 13.74
N HIS A 343 -30.58 -26.01 13.98
CA HIS A 343 -30.45 -25.02 15.05
C HIS A 343 -30.94 -23.60 14.68
N ARG A 344 -31.01 -23.25 13.39
CA ARG A 344 -31.41 -21.91 12.92
C ARG A 344 -32.93 -21.67 12.78
N LYS A 345 -33.78 -22.56 13.29
CA LYS A 345 -35.25 -22.37 13.34
C LYS A 345 -35.77 -21.59 14.55
N PHE A 346 -34.91 -21.16 15.48
CA PHE A 346 -35.30 -20.32 16.61
C PHE A 346 -34.53 -18.98 16.61
N HIS A 347 -35.29 -17.89 16.75
CA HIS A 347 -34.90 -16.48 16.84
C HIS A 347 -35.02 -15.64 15.57
N GLN A 348 -36.26 -15.23 15.31
CA GLN A 348 -36.61 -13.99 14.61
C GLN A 348 -37.03 -12.96 15.66
N ALA A 349 -36.49 -11.74 15.62
CA ALA A 349 -36.94 -10.61 16.43
C ALA A 349 -37.00 -9.33 15.60
N SER A 350 -38.04 -8.54 15.85
CA SER A 350 -38.44 -7.32 15.15
C SER A 350 -38.38 -6.08 16.06
N SER A 351 -38.05 -4.92 15.46
CA SER A 351 -38.27 -3.52 15.91
C SER A 351 -37.54 -3.10 17.20
N LEU A 352 -36.96 -1.90 17.35
CA LEU A 352 -37.61 -0.59 17.30
C LEU A 352 -36.63 0.57 16.97
N LYS A 353 -37.17 1.65 16.41
CA LYS A 353 -36.42 2.83 15.92
C LYS A 353 -36.19 3.91 16.98
N ALA A 354 -36.61 3.68 18.24
CA ALA A 354 -36.51 4.62 19.36
C ALA A 354 -35.40 4.29 20.38
N GLU A 355 -34.75 3.13 20.28
CA GLU A 355 -33.62 2.72 21.15
C GLU A 355 -32.29 3.34 20.70
N ARG A 356 -32.19 3.83 19.46
CA ARG A 356 -30.94 4.24 18.80
C ARG A 356 -30.33 5.54 19.33
N GLU A 357 -31.07 6.40 20.04
CA GLU A 357 -30.52 7.64 20.63
C GLU A 357 -29.97 7.42 22.03
N ALA A 358 -30.65 6.61 22.86
CA ALA A 358 -30.12 6.17 24.15
C ALA A 358 -28.95 5.18 24.00
N GLU A 359 -28.99 4.31 22.98
CA GLU A 359 -27.85 3.48 22.60
C GLU A 359 -26.67 4.31 22.10
N ARG A 360 -26.87 5.45 21.44
CA ARG A 360 -25.78 6.32 20.99
C ARG A 360 -25.02 6.98 22.14
N GLU A 361 -25.72 7.44 23.18
CA GLU A 361 -25.09 8.00 24.38
C GLU A 361 -24.40 6.91 25.22
N LYS A 362 -25.03 5.73 25.33
CA LYS A 362 -24.42 4.56 25.96
C LYS A 362 -23.20 4.08 25.17
N PHE A 363 -23.29 4.03 23.84
CA PHE A 363 -22.19 3.70 22.93
C PHE A 363 -21.07 4.72 23.01
N ARG A 364 -21.36 6.02 23.13
CA ARG A 364 -20.35 7.08 23.29
C ARG A 364 -19.61 6.97 24.62
N LYS A 365 -20.31 6.65 25.72
CA LYS A 365 -19.69 6.32 27.02
C LYS A 365 -18.85 5.05 26.96
N GLU A 366 -19.39 3.97 26.38
CA GLU A 366 -18.66 2.71 26.20
C GLU A 366 -17.47 2.84 25.23
N GLN A 367 -17.55 3.72 24.22
CA GLN A 367 -16.45 4.05 23.32
C GLN A 367 -15.37 4.82 24.07
N SER A 368 -15.73 5.81 24.87
CA SER A 368 -14.78 6.54 25.73
C SER A 368 -14.05 5.61 26.70
N GLU A 369 -14.75 4.61 27.27
CA GLU A 369 -14.14 3.58 28.14
C GLU A 369 -13.24 2.58 27.39
N ARG A 370 -13.47 2.36 26.09
CA ARG A 370 -12.66 1.43 25.28
C ARG A 370 -11.43 2.12 24.69
N THR A 371 -11.56 3.40 24.33
CA THR A 371 -10.45 4.23 23.87
C THR A 371 -9.52 4.59 25.04
N SER A 372 -10.02 4.69 26.28
CA SER A 372 -9.17 4.96 27.47
C SER A 372 -8.14 3.85 27.78
N LEU A 373 -8.33 2.65 27.22
CA LEU A 373 -7.34 1.56 27.29
C LEU A 373 -6.11 1.79 26.38
N TRP A 374 -6.16 2.82 25.55
CA TRP A 374 -5.11 3.18 24.60
C TRP A 374 -4.47 4.50 25.02
N LYS A 375 -3.14 4.49 25.07
CA LYS A 375 -2.36 5.68 25.34
C LYS A 375 -2.04 6.37 24.02
N MET A 376 -2.45 7.64 23.87
CA MET A 376 -1.96 8.48 22.79
C MET A 376 -0.50 8.86 23.02
N GLN A 377 0.31 8.80 21.98
CA GLN A 377 1.71 9.22 22.05
C GLN A 377 1.82 10.72 22.30
N ARG A 378 0.97 11.52 21.63
CA ARG A 378 0.77 12.94 21.93
C ARG A 378 -0.54 13.09 22.67
N GLU A 379 -0.47 13.59 23.91
CA GLU A 379 -1.66 13.95 24.66
C GLU A 379 -2.41 15.09 23.96
N GLU A 380 -3.68 15.21 24.28
CA GLU A 380 -4.61 16.16 23.67
C GLU A 380 -4.04 17.60 23.61
N ALA A 381 -3.61 18.16 24.74
CA ALA A 381 -3.05 19.51 24.80
C ALA A 381 -1.82 19.70 23.89
N GLN A 382 -0.99 18.66 23.74
CA GLN A 382 0.15 18.70 22.83
C GLN A 382 -0.31 18.66 21.37
N TYR A 383 -1.30 17.82 21.04
CA TYR A 383 -1.87 17.77 19.69
C TYR A 383 -2.45 19.12 19.27
N TYR A 384 -3.23 19.77 20.13
CA TYR A 384 -3.73 21.14 19.89
C TYR A 384 -2.60 22.14 19.64
N SER A 385 -1.53 22.08 20.44
CA SER A 385 -0.37 22.95 20.24
C SER A 385 0.30 22.71 18.88
N ASP A 386 0.38 21.45 18.45
CA ASP A 386 1.01 21.08 17.18
C ASP A 386 0.14 21.47 15.98
N VAL A 387 -1.19 21.37 16.08
CA VAL A 387 -2.13 21.90 15.07
C VAL A 387 -1.98 23.41 14.92
N ASN A 388 -1.92 24.15 16.05
CA ASN A 388 -1.75 25.60 16.00
C ASN A 388 -0.41 26.03 15.39
N LYS A 389 0.66 25.27 15.64
CA LYS A 389 1.96 25.49 14.97
C LYS A 389 1.90 25.16 13.49
N ALA A 390 1.20 24.10 13.08
CA ALA A 390 0.99 23.80 11.67
C ALA A 390 0.24 24.95 10.96
N GLN A 391 -0.80 25.50 11.60
CA GLN A 391 -1.50 26.70 11.12
C GLN A 391 -0.57 27.90 10.98
N GLN A 392 0.33 28.11 11.95
CA GLN A 392 1.32 29.17 11.87
C GLN A 392 2.22 29.02 10.64
N PHE A 393 2.82 27.84 10.42
CA PHE A 393 3.63 27.58 9.22
C PHE A 393 2.83 27.81 7.92
N ILE A 394 1.56 27.44 7.90
CA ILE A 394 0.68 27.69 6.74
C ILE A 394 0.48 29.19 6.52
N SER A 395 0.18 29.95 7.58
CA SER A 395 -0.01 31.39 7.51
C SER A 395 1.26 32.15 7.10
N GLU A 396 2.43 31.63 7.47
CA GLU A 396 3.74 32.17 7.10
C GLU A 396 4.13 31.82 5.65
N GLY A 397 3.34 30.96 4.98
CA GLY A 397 3.54 30.56 3.60
C GLY A 397 4.61 29.48 3.41
N GLU A 398 5.00 28.79 4.49
CA GLU A 398 6.00 27.72 4.46
C GLU A 398 5.44 26.43 3.81
N THR A 399 4.13 26.21 3.93
CA THR A 399 3.41 25.03 3.41
C THR A 399 1.93 25.36 3.22
N TYR A 400 1.21 24.59 2.40
CA TYR A 400 -0.23 24.74 2.17
C TYR A 400 -1.07 23.73 2.97
N GLU A 401 -0.51 22.53 3.17
CA GLU A 401 -1.12 21.42 3.89
C GLU A 401 -0.04 20.74 4.75
N VAL A 402 -0.41 20.29 5.95
CA VAL A 402 0.41 19.43 6.81
C VAL A 402 -0.43 18.26 7.30
N CYS A 403 -0.10 17.04 6.90
CA CYS A 403 -0.73 15.85 7.45
C CYS A 403 -0.13 15.52 8.82
N LEU A 404 -0.76 16.04 9.88
CA LEU A 404 -0.33 15.81 11.26
C LEU A 404 -0.97 14.53 11.80
N THR A 405 -0.15 13.60 12.28
CA THR A 405 -0.64 12.32 12.79
C THR A 405 -0.48 12.20 14.30
N ASN A 406 -1.01 11.14 14.88
CA ASN A 406 -0.80 10.67 16.24
C ASN A 406 -0.83 9.13 16.23
N LYS A 407 -0.40 8.52 17.33
CA LYS A 407 -0.36 7.08 17.49
C LYS A 407 -1.00 6.69 18.82
N LEU A 408 -1.96 5.78 18.75
CA LEU A 408 -2.58 5.16 19.91
C LEU A 408 -1.88 3.82 20.15
N GLU A 409 -1.44 3.58 21.38
CA GLU A 409 -0.71 2.35 21.74
C GLU A 409 -1.24 1.71 23.01
N ARG A 410 -1.17 0.39 23.08
CA ARG A 410 -1.38 -0.39 24.30
C ARG A 410 -0.38 -1.56 24.39
N LYS A 411 -0.21 -2.11 25.58
CA LYS A 411 0.56 -3.34 25.79
C LYS A 411 -0.17 -4.54 25.17
N ASN A 412 0.59 -5.48 24.62
CA ASN A 412 0.09 -6.77 24.15
C ASN A 412 0.31 -7.86 25.21
N GLU A 413 -0.50 -7.84 26.28
CA GLU A 413 -0.29 -8.66 27.49
C GLU A 413 -0.28 -10.19 27.26
N LYS A 414 -0.86 -10.66 26.16
CA LYS A 414 -0.92 -12.09 25.80
C LYS A 414 -0.12 -12.44 24.56
N ASN A 415 0.75 -11.54 24.07
CA ASN A 415 1.57 -11.71 22.86
C ASN A 415 0.76 -12.23 21.66
N LYS A 416 -0.49 -11.78 21.49
CA LYS A 416 -1.38 -12.34 20.47
C LYS A 416 -1.10 -11.71 19.11
N LEU A 417 -0.64 -12.52 18.16
CA LEU A 417 -0.64 -12.22 16.73
C LEU A 417 -1.72 -13.11 16.10
N SER A 418 -2.99 -12.72 16.19
CA SER A 418 -4.08 -13.59 15.71
C SER A 418 -4.81 -13.02 14.51
N GLU A 419 -5.04 -13.91 13.54
CA GLU A 419 -5.92 -13.71 12.39
C GLU A 419 -7.33 -13.28 12.82
N GLU A 420 -7.80 -13.76 13.97
CA GLU A 420 -9.10 -13.37 14.53
C GLU A 420 -9.22 -11.86 14.80
N LEU A 421 -8.12 -11.20 15.18
CA LEU A 421 -8.10 -9.74 15.30
C LEU A 421 -8.26 -9.08 13.93
N TYR A 422 -7.64 -9.64 12.88
CA TYR A 422 -7.81 -9.15 11.52
C TYR A 422 -9.26 -9.34 11.05
N LYS A 423 -9.84 -10.52 11.24
CA LYS A 423 -11.25 -10.80 10.90
C LYS A 423 -12.20 -9.83 11.61
N ALA A 424 -11.96 -9.53 12.88
CA ALA A 424 -12.77 -8.55 13.62
C ALA A 424 -12.71 -7.15 13.02
N VAL A 425 -11.50 -6.64 12.72
CA VAL A 425 -11.33 -5.32 12.09
C VAL A 425 -11.91 -5.30 10.68
N ARG A 426 -11.63 -6.34 9.88
CA ARG A 426 -12.14 -6.55 8.51
C ARG A 426 -13.66 -6.50 8.44
N ARG A 427 -14.37 -7.20 9.34
CA ARG A 427 -15.85 -7.21 9.37
C ARG A 427 -16.46 -5.84 9.69
N ASN A 428 -15.78 -5.04 10.51
CA ASN A 428 -16.28 -3.73 10.94
C ASN A 428 -15.87 -2.59 9.99
N ASN A 429 -14.75 -2.74 9.28
CA ASN A 429 -14.24 -1.76 8.34
C ASN A 429 -13.76 -2.43 7.04
N PRO A 430 -14.68 -2.97 6.21
CA PRO A 430 -14.32 -3.56 4.93
C PRO A 430 -13.72 -2.49 4.01
N ALA A 431 -12.61 -2.81 3.36
CA ALA A 431 -11.89 -1.88 2.49
C ALA A 431 -11.36 -2.56 1.22
N GLN A 432 -11.19 -1.78 0.15
CA GLN A 432 -10.76 -2.26 -1.16
C GLN A 432 -9.29 -2.69 -1.19
N TYR A 433 -8.45 -2.08 -0.35
CA TYR A 433 -7.01 -2.34 -0.28
C TYR A 433 -6.62 -2.80 1.12
N ALA A 434 -7.44 -3.67 1.70
CA ALA A 434 -7.15 -4.29 2.98
C ALA A 434 -6.01 -5.31 2.83
N ALA A 435 -5.32 -5.59 3.93
CA ALA A 435 -4.31 -6.62 3.96
C ALA A 435 -4.03 -7.11 5.37
N PHE A 436 -3.67 -8.39 5.46
CA PHE A 436 -3.05 -8.98 6.62
C PHE A 436 -1.64 -9.44 6.24
N LEU A 437 -0.63 -9.09 7.03
CA LEU A 437 0.73 -9.60 6.90
C LEU A 437 1.19 -10.06 8.27
N LYS A 438 1.72 -11.28 8.37
CA LYS A 438 2.24 -11.86 9.59
C LYS A 438 3.66 -12.36 9.35
N HIS A 439 4.54 -12.12 10.30
CA HIS A 439 5.86 -12.74 10.40
C HIS A 439 6.08 -13.15 11.86
N ASP A 440 6.28 -14.43 12.12
CA ASP A 440 6.50 -15.02 13.45
C ASP A 440 7.44 -16.23 13.37
N PRO A 441 8.73 -16.01 13.05
CA PRO A 441 9.69 -17.06 12.68
C PRO A 441 9.98 -18.06 13.81
N HIS A 442 9.76 -17.66 15.06
CA HIS A 442 10.05 -18.48 16.24
C HIS A 442 8.78 -19.04 16.90
N GLN A 443 7.60 -18.84 16.30
CA GLN A 443 6.32 -19.24 16.87
C GLN A 443 6.21 -18.83 18.34
N HIS A 444 6.60 -17.59 18.66
CA HIS A 444 6.63 -17.05 20.04
C HIS A 444 5.22 -16.94 20.67
N LEU A 445 4.21 -17.48 19.99
CA LEU A 445 2.84 -17.75 20.42
C LEU A 445 2.72 -18.87 21.48
N LYS A 446 3.80 -19.57 21.86
CA LYS A 446 3.83 -20.40 23.07
C LYS A 446 4.74 -19.76 24.12
N PRO A 447 4.26 -19.48 25.35
CA PRO A 447 5.14 -19.08 26.43
C PRO A 447 6.13 -20.23 26.69
N SER A 448 7.41 -20.02 26.40
CA SER A 448 8.48 -20.92 26.86
C SER A 448 8.47 -20.89 28.39
N PRO A 449 8.33 -22.02 29.11
CA PRO A 449 8.23 -22.03 30.56
C PRO A 449 9.52 -21.57 31.27
N ASN A 450 10.63 -21.46 30.55
CA ASN A 450 11.98 -21.32 31.10
C ASN A 450 12.81 -20.16 30.51
N GLU A 451 12.19 -19.06 30.06
CA GLU A 451 12.95 -17.93 29.51
C GLU A 451 12.86 -16.68 30.39
N ALA A 452 13.70 -16.68 31.42
CA ALA A 452 14.21 -15.47 32.06
C ALA A 452 15.30 -14.79 31.21
N ASP A 453 15.23 -14.90 29.88
CA ASP A 453 16.21 -14.34 28.96
C ASP A 453 15.65 -13.06 28.33
N THR A 454 16.22 -11.93 28.71
CA THR A 454 15.75 -10.56 28.44
C THR A 454 15.84 -10.12 26.97
N ASN A 455 15.98 -11.06 26.02
CA ASN A 455 16.18 -10.81 24.59
C ASN A 455 15.08 -11.46 23.73
N ILE A 456 13.80 -11.28 24.09
CA ILE A 456 12.70 -11.52 23.12
C ILE A 456 12.94 -10.59 21.93
N SER A 457 13.46 -11.18 20.86
CA SER A 457 13.64 -10.53 19.56
C SER A 457 12.26 -10.09 19.06
N CYS A 458 12.09 -8.79 18.81
CA CYS A 458 10.90 -8.29 18.11
C CYS A 458 10.98 -8.56 16.60
N THR A 459 11.41 -9.78 16.23
CA THR A 459 11.28 -10.29 14.87
C THR A 459 9.82 -10.57 14.55
N ALA A 460 9.01 -11.00 15.53
CA ALA A 460 7.61 -11.28 15.28
C ALA A 460 6.75 -10.00 15.19
N PHE A 461 5.89 -9.90 14.18
CA PHE A 461 4.90 -8.84 14.03
C PHE A 461 3.72 -9.26 13.13
N ALA A 462 2.63 -8.50 13.22
CA ALA A 462 1.51 -8.58 12.30
C ALA A 462 0.98 -7.18 11.94
N ILE A 463 0.55 -7.02 10.70
CA ILE A 463 -0.04 -5.79 10.16
C ILE A 463 -1.47 -6.12 9.74
N LEU A 464 -2.44 -5.39 10.31
CA LEU A 464 -3.87 -5.54 10.06
C LEU A 464 -4.34 -4.25 9.40
N CYS A 465 -4.28 -4.20 8.07
CA CYS A 465 -4.57 -3.02 7.27
C CYS A 465 -5.98 -3.09 6.71
N THR A 466 -6.76 -2.02 6.87
CA THR A 466 -8.07 -1.85 6.23
C THR A 466 -8.12 -0.54 5.46
N SER A 467 -7.12 -0.36 4.58
CA SER A 467 -6.94 0.89 3.84
C SER A 467 -7.98 1.04 2.71
N PRO A 468 -8.67 2.18 2.65
CA PRO A 468 -9.53 2.52 1.52
C PRO A 468 -8.76 3.16 0.35
N GLU A 469 -7.48 3.54 0.53
CA GLU A 469 -6.79 4.42 -0.40
C GLU A 469 -5.68 3.70 -1.18
N ARG A 470 -5.72 3.85 -2.50
CA ARG A 470 -4.66 3.39 -3.40
C ARG A 470 -3.58 4.47 -3.50
N PHE A 471 -2.35 4.06 -3.25
CA PHE A 471 -1.19 4.89 -3.51
C PHE A 471 -0.84 4.89 -5.00
N LEU A 472 -0.45 3.74 -5.54
CA LEU A 472 0.00 3.58 -6.93
C LEU A 472 -0.44 2.24 -7.50
N LYS A 473 -0.93 2.23 -8.75
CA LYS A 473 -1.11 1.03 -9.56
C LYS A 473 -0.38 1.20 -10.89
N LEU A 474 0.52 0.27 -11.24
CA LEU A 474 1.12 0.18 -12.56
C LEU A 474 0.46 -0.96 -13.33
N GLY A 475 -0.16 -0.64 -14.47
CA GLY A 475 -0.73 -1.63 -15.38
C GLY A 475 0.27 -2.12 -16.42
N LYS A 476 -0.08 -3.20 -17.13
CA LYS A 476 0.74 -3.79 -18.22
C LYS A 476 1.05 -2.82 -19.36
N ASN A 477 0.17 -1.84 -19.58
CA ASN A 477 0.32 -0.80 -20.59
C ASN A 477 1.27 0.34 -20.16
N SER A 478 2.06 0.15 -19.10
CA SER A 478 2.93 1.18 -18.52
C SER A 478 2.21 2.44 -18.04
N ILE A 479 0.89 2.35 -17.81
CA ILE A 479 0.11 3.42 -17.21
C ILE A 479 0.18 3.29 -15.69
N ILE A 480 0.72 4.32 -15.05
CA ILE A 480 0.70 4.49 -13.60
C ILE A 480 -0.56 5.27 -13.21
N GLU A 481 -1.27 4.82 -12.18
CA GLU A 481 -2.47 5.45 -11.64
C GLU A 481 -2.35 5.68 -10.13
N SER A 482 -2.81 6.83 -9.65
CA SER A 482 -3.02 7.12 -8.22
C SER A 482 -4.45 7.58 -7.97
N LYS A 483 -5.01 7.23 -6.80
CA LYS A 483 -6.38 7.58 -6.40
C LYS A 483 -6.43 8.19 -5.00
N PRO A 484 -6.00 9.46 -4.82
CA PRO A 484 -6.11 10.14 -3.53
C PRO A 484 -7.57 10.36 -3.13
N ILE A 485 -7.84 10.23 -1.83
CA ILE A 485 -9.16 10.40 -1.22
C ILE A 485 -9.10 11.54 -0.21
N LYS A 486 -10.04 12.49 -0.26
CA LYS A 486 -10.15 13.57 0.74
C LYS A 486 -11.61 13.86 1.09
N GLY A 487 -12.00 13.54 2.31
CA GLY A 487 -13.39 13.57 2.73
C GLY A 487 -14.10 12.23 2.54
N THR A 488 -14.86 11.84 3.55
CA THR A 488 -15.65 10.60 3.56
C THR A 488 -16.93 10.88 4.31
N ALA A 489 -18.07 10.47 3.75
CA ALA A 489 -19.36 10.65 4.38
C ALA A 489 -20.09 9.32 4.51
N ARG A 490 -20.73 9.09 5.66
CA ARG A 490 -21.48 7.85 5.91
C ARG A 490 -22.72 7.79 5.03
N ARG A 491 -23.03 6.60 4.51
CA ARG A 491 -24.27 6.35 3.80
C ARG A 491 -25.49 6.21 4.69
N PHE A 492 -26.63 6.64 4.16
CA PHE A 492 -27.94 6.52 4.78
C PHE A 492 -28.83 5.56 3.98
N LEU A 493 -28.57 4.26 4.12
CA LEU A 493 -29.29 3.20 3.39
C LEU A 493 -30.81 3.19 3.64
N GLU A 494 -31.26 3.69 4.79
CA GLU A 494 -32.67 3.77 5.16
C GLU A 494 -33.40 5.01 4.59
N SER A 495 -32.68 5.96 3.99
CA SER A 495 -33.26 7.22 3.51
C SER A 495 -32.50 7.77 2.31
N PHE A 496 -33.04 7.54 1.11
CA PHE A 496 -32.48 8.06 -0.14
C PHE A 496 -32.26 9.58 -0.11
N GLN A 497 -33.23 10.35 0.39
CA GLN A 497 -33.11 11.82 0.47
C GLN A 497 -31.93 12.26 1.33
N LYS A 498 -31.71 11.62 2.49
CA LYS A 498 -30.55 11.93 3.34
C LYS A 498 -29.25 11.47 2.72
N ASP A 499 -29.25 10.31 2.07
CA ASP A 499 -28.06 9.76 1.39
C ASP A 499 -27.58 10.68 0.27
N GLU A 500 -28.51 11.16 -0.57
CA GLU A 500 -28.21 12.12 -1.64
C GLU A 500 -27.81 13.50 -1.10
N GLN A 501 -28.42 13.97 -0.01
CA GLN A 501 -28.01 15.23 0.61
C GLN A 501 -26.57 15.15 1.11
N VAL A 502 -26.20 14.09 1.83
CA VAL A 502 -24.84 13.90 2.35
C VAL A 502 -23.82 13.73 1.22
N LYS A 503 -24.21 13.06 0.13
CA LYS A 503 -23.41 12.96 -1.10
C LYS A 503 -23.14 14.34 -1.71
N LYS A 504 -24.18 15.18 -1.80
CA LYS A 504 -24.09 16.55 -2.31
C LYS A 504 -23.25 17.44 -1.39
N ASP A 505 -23.44 17.35 -0.08
CA ASP A 505 -22.67 18.10 0.92
C ASP A 505 -21.19 17.78 0.80
N LEU A 506 -20.83 16.49 0.70
CA LEU A 506 -19.46 16.04 0.48
C LEU A 506 -18.88 16.59 -0.82
N ALA A 507 -19.66 16.56 -1.91
CA ALA A 507 -19.24 17.07 -3.21
C ALA A 507 -19.00 18.58 -3.22
N THR A 508 -19.71 19.35 -2.37
CA THR A 508 -19.61 20.82 -2.30
C THR A 508 -18.75 21.34 -1.13
N CYS A 509 -18.18 20.45 -0.33
CA CYS A 509 -17.38 20.82 0.82
C CYS A 509 -16.06 21.48 0.37
N GLN A 510 -15.95 22.80 0.56
CA GLN A 510 -14.79 23.59 0.12
C GLN A 510 -13.47 23.11 0.74
N LYS A 511 -13.48 22.72 2.02
CA LYS A 511 -12.31 22.14 2.72
C LYS A 511 -11.80 20.90 1.99
N ASN A 512 -12.68 19.90 1.80
CA ASN A 512 -12.33 18.64 1.15
C ASN A 512 -11.90 18.82 -0.31
N GLN A 513 -12.54 19.72 -1.05
CA GLN A 513 -12.14 20.05 -2.43
C GLN A 513 -10.74 20.68 -2.47
N ALA A 514 -10.45 21.63 -1.56
CA ALA A 514 -9.14 22.28 -1.48
C ALA A 514 -8.04 21.26 -1.16
N GLU A 515 -8.22 20.43 -0.13
CA GLU A 515 -7.28 19.35 0.20
C GLU A 515 -7.07 18.39 -0.98
N ASN A 516 -8.17 18.00 -1.65
CA ASN A 516 -8.06 17.07 -2.77
C ASN A 516 -7.24 17.68 -3.91
N LEU A 517 -7.47 18.96 -4.24
CA LEU A 517 -6.75 19.65 -5.29
C LEU A 517 -5.25 19.74 -4.99
N MET A 518 -4.90 20.12 -3.75
CA MET A 518 -3.50 20.21 -3.32
C MET A 518 -2.78 18.88 -3.49
N ILE A 519 -3.42 17.76 -3.13
CA ILE A 519 -2.84 16.42 -3.30
C ILE A 519 -2.79 16.00 -4.77
N VAL A 520 -3.80 16.33 -5.58
CA VAL A 520 -3.78 16.08 -7.02
C VAL A 520 -2.57 16.76 -7.66
N ASP A 521 -2.33 18.03 -7.35
CA ASP A 521 -1.21 18.78 -7.92
C ASP A 521 0.14 18.26 -7.45
N LEU A 522 0.24 17.86 -6.18
CA LEU A 522 1.44 17.20 -5.65
C LEU A 522 1.74 15.90 -6.41
N LEU A 523 0.74 15.03 -6.59
CA LEU A 523 0.92 13.76 -7.28
C LEU A 523 1.21 13.94 -8.77
N ARG A 524 0.61 14.94 -9.43
CA ARG A 524 0.96 15.30 -10.81
C ARG A 524 2.42 15.70 -10.94
N ASN A 525 2.93 16.49 -9.99
CA ASN A 525 4.33 16.90 -9.93
C ASN A 525 5.26 15.70 -9.68
N ASP A 526 4.92 14.84 -8.72
CA ASP A 526 5.73 13.67 -8.38
C ASP A 526 5.83 12.69 -9.56
N LEU A 527 4.68 12.32 -10.14
CA LEU A 527 4.63 11.40 -11.28
C LEU A 527 5.22 12.01 -12.55
N GLY A 528 5.16 13.33 -12.71
CA GLY A 528 5.75 14.05 -13.84
C GLY A 528 7.26 13.86 -13.99
N ARG A 529 7.96 13.43 -12.92
CA ARG A 529 9.40 13.13 -12.93
C ARG A 529 9.75 11.83 -13.66
N VAL A 530 8.82 10.90 -13.73
CA VAL A 530 9.03 9.53 -14.26
C VAL A 530 8.06 9.16 -15.39
N CYS A 531 7.17 10.07 -15.76
CA CYS A 531 6.22 9.89 -16.85
C CYS A 531 6.62 10.70 -18.08
N LYS A 532 6.17 10.26 -19.26
CA LYS A 532 6.31 10.99 -20.51
C LYS A 532 5.69 12.39 -20.38
N LEU A 533 6.40 13.40 -20.88
CA LEU A 533 5.90 14.77 -20.92
C LEU A 533 4.52 14.83 -21.60
N GLY A 534 3.57 15.52 -20.95
CA GLY A 534 2.19 15.65 -21.44
C GLY A 534 1.31 14.40 -21.27
N SER A 535 1.82 13.29 -20.73
CA SER A 535 1.01 12.08 -20.48
C SER A 535 0.20 12.15 -19.19
N ILE A 536 0.61 12.99 -18.23
CA ILE A 536 -0.09 13.15 -16.94
C ILE A 536 -1.47 13.77 -17.16
N ARG A 537 -2.52 13.05 -16.77
CA ARG A 537 -3.93 13.45 -16.89
C ARG A 537 -4.67 13.20 -15.59
N VAL A 538 -5.75 13.96 -15.37
CA VAL A 538 -6.67 13.77 -14.24
C VAL A 538 -8.05 13.42 -14.78
N PRO A 539 -8.28 12.17 -15.24
CA PRO A 539 -9.54 11.78 -15.89
C PRO A 539 -10.78 11.95 -15.01
N ARG A 540 -10.63 11.88 -13.68
CA ARG A 540 -11.68 12.18 -12.71
C ARG A 540 -11.10 13.08 -11.64
N LEU A 541 -11.66 14.29 -11.50
CA LEU A 541 -11.26 15.26 -10.47
C LEU A 541 -12.43 15.40 -9.49
N MET A 542 -12.17 15.18 -8.20
CA MET A 542 -13.14 15.35 -7.11
C MET A 542 -14.47 14.62 -7.38
N ASN A 543 -14.38 13.39 -7.89
CA ASN A 543 -15.53 12.57 -8.20
C ASN A 543 -16.01 11.84 -6.94
N ILE A 544 -17.32 11.82 -6.69
CA ILE A 544 -17.87 11.00 -5.60
C ILE A 544 -17.95 9.54 -6.05
N GLU A 545 -17.17 8.68 -5.39
CA GLU A 545 -17.32 7.23 -5.48
C GLU A 545 -18.18 6.73 -4.30
N THR A 546 -19.22 5.96 -4.61
CA THR A 546 -20.18 5.44 -3.64
C THR A 546 -19.86 3.98 -3.35
N PHE A 547 -19.61 3.66 -2.08
CA PHE A 547 -19.39 2.31 -1.56
C PHE A 547 -20.59 1.84 -0.72
N ALA A 548 -20.54 0.60 -0.23
CA ALA A 548 -21.65 0.04 0.56
C ALA A 548 -22.02 0.87 1.80
N THR A 549 -21.01 1.39 2.51
CA THR A 549 -21.21 2.07 3.81
C THR A 549 -20.87 3.56 3.78
N VAL A 550 -20.14 4.04 2.76
CA VAL A 550 -19.64 5.41 2.67
C VAL A 550 -19.65 5.96 1.24
N HIS A 551 -19.74 7.29 1.13
CA HIS A 551 -19.37 8.07 -0.05
C HIS A 551 -17.97 8.65 0.14
N GLN A 552 -17.14 8.70 -0.90
CA GLN A 552 -15.79 9.24 -0.85
C GLN A 552 -15.54 10.20 -2.02
N LEU A 553 -14.84 11.29 -1.75
CA LEU A 553 -14.38 12.22 -2.79
C LEU A 553 -13.00 11.77 -3.28
N VAL A 554 -12.95 11.29 -4.52
CA VAL A 554 -11.79 10.63 -5.11
C VAL A 554 -11.38 11.35 -6.39
N SER A 555 -10.08 11.57 -6.55
CA SER A 555 -9.50 11.96 -7.83
C SER A 555 -8.72 10.80 -8.42
N THR A 556 -8.66 10.70 -9.74
CA THR A 556 -7.84 9.71 -10.45
C THR A 556 -6.80 10.46 -11.25
N ILE A 557 -5.51 10.21 -10.98
CA ILE A 557 -4.37 10.76 -11.71
C ILE A 557 -3.73 9.59 -12.47
N GLN A 558 -3.44 9.79 -13.76
CA GLN A 558 -2.81 8.79 -14.61
C GLN A 558 -1.62 9.40 -15.36
N GLY A 559 -0.59 8.59 -15.62
CA GLY A 559 0.56 8.95 -16.45
C GLY A 559 1.10 7.75 -17.19
N GLU A 560 1.80 7.97 -18.29
CA GLU A 560 2.52 6.92 -18.98
C GLU A 560 3.98 6.96 -18.56
N LEU A 561 4.52 5.88 -17.98
CA LEU A 561 5.91 5.84 -17.56
C LEU A 561 6.86 6.02 -18.75
N LEU A 562 8.03 6.63 -18.48
CA LEU A 562 9.11 6.71 -19.45
C LEU A 562 9.62 5.30 -19.81
N PRO A 563 10.07 5.06 -21.05
CA PRO A 563 10.72 3.80 -21.41
C PRO A 563 11.90 3.50 -20.47
N GLY A 564 11.96 2.28 -19.94
CA GLY A 564 13.00 1.87 -18.98
C GLY A 564 12.71 2.21 -17.51
N CYS A 565 11.68 3.00 -17.22
CA CYS A 565 11.18 3.19 -15.85
C CYS A 565 10.21 2.07 -15.46
N ASN A 566 10.20 1.72 -14.17
CA ASN A 566 9.27 0.76 -13.61
C ASN A 566 8.62 1.29 -12.32
N ILE A 567 7.87 0.42 -11.62
CA ILE A 567 7.19 0.79 -10.37
C ILE A 567 8.14 1.33 -9.30
N ILE A 568 9.40 0.87 -9.26
CA ILE A 568 10.38 1.31 -8.26
C ILE A 568 10.72 2.79 -8.49
N ASP A 569 10.89 3.21 -9.75
CA ASP A 569 11.10 4.63 -10.08
C ASP A 569 9.90 5.49 -9.65
N ALA A 570 8.68 5.00 -9.89
CA ALA A 570 7.46 5.69 -9.48
C ALA A 570 7.33 5.79 -7.96
N LEU A 571 7.64 4.72 -7.22
CA LEU A 571 7.69 4.72 -5.76
C LEU A 571 8.71 5.77 -5.27
N VAL A 572 9.96 5.72 -5.74
CA VAL A 572 10.98 6.70 -5.34
C VAL A 572 10.55 8.13 -5.62
N ALA A 573 9.94 8.41 -6.77
CA ALA A 573 9.53 9.76 -7.16
C ALA A 573 8.41 10.34 -6.27
N SER A 574 7.57 9.49 -5.67
CA SER A 574 6.33 9.87 -5.01
C SER A 574 6.23 9.45 -3.54
N PHE A 575 7.17 8.66 -3.01
CA PHE A 575 7.14 8.20 -1.62
C PHE A 575 7.64 9.29 -0.65
N PRO A 576 7.01 9.44 0.53
CA PRO A 576 5.77 8.81 0.95
C PRO A 576 4.56 9.46 0.28
N GLY A 577 3.42 8.76 0.31
CA GLY A 577 2.22 9.18 -0.40
C GLY A 577 1.78 10.60 -0.06
N GLY A 578 1.38 11.35 -1.09
CA GLY A 578 1.05 12.77 -0.98
C GLY A 578 0.01 13.08 0.10
N SER A 579 -1.04 12.25 0.19
CA SER A 579 -2.12 12.38 1.18
C SER A 579 -1.68 12.25 2.64
N MET A 580 -0.52 11.63 2.90
CA MET A 580 0.06 11.44 4.22
C MET A 580 1.24 12.39 4.50
N THR A 581 1.43 13.41 3.67
CA THR A 581 2.49 14.42 3.83
C THR A 581 1.92 15.82 3.81
N GLY A 582 1.72 16.38 2.63
CA GLY A 582 1.29 17.74 2.37
C GLY A 582 2.21 18.42 1.34
N ALA A 583 1.92 19.68 1.02
CA ALA A 583 2.54 20.37 -0.10
C ALA A 583 3.05 21.77 0.31
N PRO A 584 4.26 22.19 -0.12
CA PRO A 584 5.25 21.46 -0.91
C PRO A 584 5.98 20.35 -0.11
N LYS A 585 5.99 19.11 -0.65
CA LYS A 585 6.36 17.89 0.09
C LYS A 585 7.66 17.97 0.90
N GLN A 586 8.75 18.43 0.30
CA GLN A 586 10.05 18.45 0.98
C GLN A 586 10.02 19.32 2.24
N ARG A 587 9.47 20.54 2.13
CA ARG A 587 9.36 21.45 3.27
C ARG A 587 8.37 20.93 4.30
N THR A 588 7.23 20.40 3.86
CA THR A 588 6.24 19.82 4.75
C THR A 588 6.79 18.64 5.56
N LEU A 589 7.64 17.79 4.97
CA LEU A 589 8.28 16.68 5.68
C LEU A 589 9.21 17.14 6.81
N GLU A 590 9.94 18.24 6.62
CA GLU A 590 10.75 18.86 7.68
C GLU A 590 9.88 19.38 8.84
N ILE A 591 8.77 20.03 8.50
CA ILE A 591 7.77 20.53 9.46
C ILE A 591 7.17 19.37 10.25
N ILE A 592 6.71 18.32 9.57
CA ILE A 592 6.17 17.10 10.20
C ILE A 592 7.20 16.50 11.15
N HIS A 593 8.46 16.35 10.71
CA HIS A 593 9.51 15.79 11.54
C HIS A 593 9.73 16.58 12.83
N SER A 594 9.64 17.92 12.76
CA SER A 594 9.71 18.80 13.92
C SER A 594 8.47 18.68 14.83
N LEU A 595 7.27 18.77 14.26
CA LEU A 595 6.00 18.74 15.01
C LEU A 595 5.80 17.39 15.71
N GLU A 596 6.13 16.29 15.03
CA GLU A 596 6.00 14.94 15.58
C GLU A 596 7.14 14.56 16.53
N LYS A 597 8.00 15.52 16.91
CA LYS A 597 9.15 15.33 17.81
C LYS A 597 10.05 14.19 17.37
N GLN A 598 10.25 14.06 16.05
CA GLN A 598 11.08 13.04 15.42
C GLN A 598 10.60 11.60 15.72
N ALA A 599 9.36 11.43 16.16
CA ALA A 599 8.78 10.11 16.34
C ALA A 599 8.58 9.44 14.98
N PRO A 600 9.08 8.21 14.77
CA PRO A 600 8.86 7.51 13.51
C PRO A 600 7.39 7.11 13.40
N ARG A 601 6.85 7.18 12.18
CA ARG A 601 5.51 6.65 11.89
C ARG A 601 5.55 5.13 11.69
N GLY A 602 6.72 4.58 11.38
CA GLY A 602 6.91 3.14 11.15
C GLY A 602 6.12 2.66 9.94
N ILE A 603 5.38 1.55 10.08
CA ILE A 603 4.55 1.01 8.97
C ILE A 603 3.38 1.95 8.62
N TYR A 604 2.83 2.67 9.60
CA TYR A 604 1.72 3.61 9.35
C TYR A 604 2.18 4.76 8.44
N SER A 605 1.30 5.23 7.55
CA SER A 605 1.61 6.19 6.47
C SER A 605 2.60 5.68 5.41
N GLY A 606 3.04 4.42 5.49
CA GLY A 606 3.79 3.75 4.44
C GLY A 606 2.89 3.24 3.32
N SER A 607 3.30 2.13 2.70
CA SER A 607 2.58 1.45 1.63
C SER A 607 2.63 -0.07 1.79
N LEU A 608 1.56 -0.77 1.40
CA LEU A 608 1.48 -2.22 1.35
C LEU A 608 0.88 -2.65 0.02
N GLY A 609 1.49 -3.64 -0.63
CA GLY A 609 1.07 -4.05 -1.95
C GLY A 609 1.90 -5.19 -2.53
N PHE A 610 1.85 -5.30 -3.86
CA PHE A 610 2.63 -6.27 -4.61
C PHE A 610 3.29 -5.68 -5.86
N ILE A 611 4.33 -6.37 -6.33
CA ILE A 611 4.98 -6.23 -7.63
C ILE A 611 4.97 -7.63 -8.27
N SER A 612 4.18 -7.79 -9.33
CA SER A 612 4.11 -9.01 -10.13
C SER A 612 5.37 -9.16 -10.99
N LEU A 613 5.71 -10.39 -11.37
CA LEU A 613 6.85 -10.69 -12.23
C LEU A 613 6.77 -10.02 -13.62
N ASP A 614 5.56 -9.74 -14.11
CA ASP A 614 5.32 -8.98 -15.36
C ASP A 614 5.32 -7.44 -15.15
N GLY A 615 5.76 -6.97 -13.97
CA GLY A 615 5.86 -5.56 -13.61
C GLY A 615 4.56 -4.91 -13.13
N VAL A 616 3.41 -5.57 -13.34
CA VAL A 616 2.12 -5.08 -12.81
C VAL A 616 2.19 -4.96 -11.30
N SER A 617 1.79 -3.82 -10.76
CA SER A 617 1.96 -3.52 -9.35
C SER A 617 0.77 -2.77 -8.79
N ASN A 618 0.48 -2.98 -7.51
CA ASN A 618 -0.60 -2.27 -6.82
C ASN A 618 -0.26 -2.09 -5.35
N PHE A 619 -0.26 -0.84 -4.91
CA PHE A 619 0.19 -0.38 -3.61
C PHE A 619 -0.86 0.54 -2.98
N ASN A 620 -1.17 0.31 -1.71
CA ASN A 620 -2.08 1.14 -0.93
C ASN A 620 -1.31 2.22 -0.15
N ILE A 621 -2.05 3.13 0.49
CA ILE A 621 -1.52 3.93 1.59
C ILE A 621 -1.84 3.20 2.90
N VAL A 622 -0.87 3.00 3.79
CA VAL A 622 -1.12 2.28 5.05
C VAL A 622 -1.79 3.19 6.08
N ILE A 623 -3.12 3.24 6.01
CA ILE A 623 -4.02 3.91 6.95
C ILE A 623 -5.11 2.95 7.42
N ARG A 624 -5.76 3.28 8.55
CA ARG A 624 -6.70 2.36 9.24
C ARG A 624 -6.05 0.99 9.46
N THR A 625 -4.89 1.03 10.11
CA THR A 625 -4.01 -0.13 10.27
C THR A 625 -3.60 -0.29 11.73
N ALA A 626 -3.69 -1.52 12.24
CA ALA A 626 -3.03 -1.90 13.48
C ALA A 626 -1.70 -2.62 13.18
N VAL A 627 -0.65 -2.25 13.90
CA VAL A 627 0.64 -2.94 13.91
C VAL A 627 0.79 -3.61 15.27
N ILE A 628 0.91 -4.92 15.25
CA ILE A 628 1.01 -5.76 16.44
C ILE A 628 2.42 -6.33 16.52
N THR A 629 3.04 -6.16 17.68
CA THR A 629 4.27 -6.85 18.08
C THR A 629 3.98 -7.68 19.34
N PRO A 630 4.89 -8.56 19.77
CA PRO A 630 4.77 -9.22 21.07
C PRO A 630 4.61 -8.23 22.23
N ARG A 631 5.15 -7.00 22.13
CA ARG A 631 5.14 -6.04 23.24
C ARG A 631 3.96 -5.06 23.18
N THR A 632 3.60 -4.62 21.97
CA THR A 632 2.68 -3.50 21.78
C THR A 632 1.71 -3.74 20.63
N ILE A 633 0.55 -3.11 20.75
CA ILE A 633 -0.39 -2.92 19.65
C ILE A 633 -0.46 -1.42 19.41
N SER A 634 -0.26 -0.99 18.17
CA SER A 634 -0.28 0.42 17.78
C SER A 634 -1.22 0.68 16.62
N VAL A 635 -1.92 1.81 16.65
CA VAL A 635 -2.80 2.30 15.58
C VAL A 635 -2.45 3.76 15.32
N GLY A 636 -2.09 4.08 14.08
CA GLY A 636 -1.86 5.46 13.66
C GLY A 636 -3.13 6.11 13.14
N ALA A 637 -3.30 7.41 13.41
CA ALA A 637 -4.39 8.22 12.88
C ALA A 637 -3.93 9.66 12.69
N GLY A 638 -4.57 10.41 11.79
CA GLY A 638 -4.20 11.79 11.51
C GLY A 638 -5.10 12.46 10.48
N GLY A 639 -4.86 13.74 10.27
CA GLY A 639 -5.64 14.63 9.42
C GLY A 639 -4.75 15.63 8.69
N ALA A 640 -5.28 16.19 7.61
CA ALA A 640 -4.62 17.24 6.87
C ALA A 640 -5.00 18.59 7.49
N ILE A 641 -4.01 19.28 8.06
CA ILE A 641 -4.17 20.64 8.55
C ILE A 641 -3.99 21.57 7.36
N ILE A 642 -5.04 22.32 7.04
CA ILE A 642 -5.04 23.39 6.04
C ILE A 642 -5.52 24.70 6.67
N ALA A 643 -5.41 25.82 5.96
CA ALA A 643 -5.83 27.14 6.48
C ALA A 643 -7.32 27.20 6.93
N LEU A 644 -8.17 26.27 6.47
CA LEU A 644 -9.58 26.15 6.84
C LEU A 644 -9.82 25.21 8.03
N SER A 645 -8.79 24.55 8.55
CA SER A 645 -8.90 23.58 9.65
C SER A 645 -9.04 24.27 10.99
N ASP A 646 -9.93 23.73 11.84
CA ASP A 646 -10.08 24.09 13.24
C ASP A 646 -9.50 22.99 14.13
N ALA A 647 -8.85 23.36 15.23
CA ALA A 647 -8.07 22.40 16.01
C ALA A 647 -8.94 21.33 16.70
N ASP A 648 -10.15 21.71 17.15
CA ASP A 648 -11.10 20.79 17.77
C ASP A 648 -11.57 19.74 16.76
N GLY A 649 -12.00 20.17 15.57
CA GLY A 649 -12.44 19.30 14.48
C GLY A 649 -11.34 18.36 13.98
N GLU A 650 -10.09 18.81 13.93
CA GLU A 650 -8.95 17.95 13.54
C GLU A 650 -8.64 16.88 14.60
N PHE A 651 -8.75 17.23 15.88
CA PHE A 651 -8.59 16.27 16.96
C PHE A 651 -9.73 15.23 16.96
N ASP A 652 -10.98 15.67 16.81
CA ASP A 652 -12.15 14.81 16.69
C ASP A 652 -12.05 13.89 15.46
N GLU A 653 -11.58 14.40 14.32
CA GLU A 653 -11.38 13.62 13.11
C GLU A 653 -10.27 12.55 13.29
N MET A 654 -9.16 12.91 13.95
CA MET A 654 -8.09 11.98 14.28
C MET A 654 -8.59 10.84 15.17
N LEU A 655 -9.36 11.15 16.22
CA LEU A 655 -9.99 10.16 17.09
C LEU A 655 -10.95 9.27 16.32
N LEU A 656 -11.88 9.85 15.56
CA LEU A 656 -12.85 9.11 14.75
C LEU A 656 -12.18 8.12 13.80
N LYS A 657 -11.10 8.54 13.13
CA LYS A 657 -10.31 7.65 12.25
C LYS A 657 -9.66 6.52 13.03
N SER A 658 -9.11 6.79 14.21
CA SER A 658 -8.48 5.77 15.06
C SER A 658 -9.48 4.72 15.55
N GLU A 659 -10.69 5.16 15.92
CA GLU A 659 -11.75 4.33 16.48
C GLU A 659 -12.24 3.26 15.51
N THR A 660 -12.15 3.51 14.20
CA THR A 660 -12.48 2.52 13.15
C THR A 660 -11.71 1.21 13.28
N VAL A 661 -10.53 1.25 13.88
CA VAL A 661 -9.68 0.07 14.12
C VAL A 661 -9.62 -0.27 15.61
N VAL A 662 -9.46 0.73 16.47
CA VAL A 662 -9.27 0.56 17.92
C VAL A 662 -10.44 -0.16 18.58
N ILE A 663 -11.68 0.17 18.20
CA ILE A 663 -12.88 -0.41 18.82
C ILE A 663 -13.06 -1.89 18.47
N PRO A 664 -13.10 -2.31 17.18
CA PRO A 664 -13.27 -3.71 16.85
C PRO A 664 -12.11 -4.56 17.39
N LEU A 665 -10.90 -3.99 17.42
CA LEU A 665 -9.74 -4.65 18.01
C LEU A 665 -9.86 -4.83 19.52
N SER A 666 -10.33 -3.81 20.24
CA SER A 666 -10.56 -3.88 21.70
C SER A 666 -11.65 -4.88 22.05
N LEU A 667 -12.71 -4.97 21.24
CA LEU A 667 -13.76 -5.98 21.37
C LEU A 667 -13.21 -7.40 21.20
N ALA A 668 -12.47 -7.66 20.12
CA ALA A 668 -11.88 -8.96 19.87
C ALA A 668 -10.87 -9.37 20.94
N LEU A 669 -10.08 -8.42 21.46
CA LEU A 669 -9.16 -8.67 22.58
C LEU A 669 -9.92 -9.05 23.86
N LYS A 670 -11.08 -8.41 24.12
CA LYS A 670 -11.95 -8.73 25.28
C LYS A 670 -12.52 -10.14 25.18
N GLU A 671 -13.08 -10.51 24.03
CA GLU A 671 -13.65 -11.84 23.78
C GLU A 671 -12.60 -12.94 23.95
N GLN A 672 -11.35 -12.64 23.60
CA GLN A 672 -10.22 -13.53 23.78
C GLN A 672 -9.61 -13.52 25.20
N GLY A 673 -10.29 -12.90 26.16
CA GLY A 673 -9.93 -12.80 27.58
C GLY A 673 -8.67 -11.97 27.85
N ALA A 674 -8.20 -11.14 26.91
CA ALA A 674 -6.98 -10.34 27.02
C ALA A 674 -7.19 -8.97 27.70
N ILE A 675 -8.39 -8.74 28.26
CA ILE A 675 -8.72 -7.58 29.09
C ILE A 675 -9.28 -8.15 30.39
N GLN A 676 -8.52 -8.07 31.49
CA GLN A 676 -9.05 -8.36 32.82
C GLN A 676 -9.92 -7.19 33.26
N THR A 677 -11.17 -7.48 33.63
CA THR A 677 -12.03 -6.56 34.40
C THR A 677 -11.57 -6.51 35.85
N GLU A 678 -10.39 -5.98 36.13
CA GLU A 678 -9.94 -5.66 37.48
C GLU A 678 -9.14 -4.36 37.50
N SER A 679 -9.87 -3.26 37.62
CA SER A 679 -9.52 -2.05 38.42
C SER A 679 -10.38 -0.90 37.91
N LEU A 680 -11.47 -0.64 38.62
CA LEU A 680 -12.15 0.65 38.79
C LEU A 680 -13.37 0.41 39.71
N ILE A 681 -13.07 0.21 40.99
CA ILE A 681 -13.94 0.68 42.09
C ILE A 681 -13.31 1.97 42.58
#